data_AF-A0AAV6C9S5-F1
#
_entry.id   AF-A0AAV6C9S5-F1
#
_cell.length_a   1.000
_cell.length_b   1.000
_cell.length_c   1.000
_cell.angle_alpha   90.00
_cell.angle_beta   90.00
_cell.angle_gamma   90.00
#
_symmetry.space_group_name_H-M   'P 1'
#
loop_
_entity.id
_entity.type
_entity.pdbx_description
1 polymer ?
#
loop_
_entity_poly.entity_id
_entity_poly.type
_entity_poly.pdbx_seq_one_letter_code
_entity_poly.pdbx_strand_id
1 'polypeptide(L)'
;MRIRRLSGLVPILAVALALPAARAQQKAANDPDAACLACHSQPDLKSEKGRSLFVDPARHKSSVHADLPCIACHTDIKEFPHPAKIKIVECANCHAEEASSLPSSVHGLLGDQACVSCHDQAHYARPAATVMPQKCGECHSDELKAFLKSVHGEAARNGDSQSPTCQSCHGPVHKILSADDPQSPVAKKNLPQTCGACHSNPDFVARHKIPFAHPVEAYSMSVHGRAVAAGNDKAASCSDCHGSHGILNARDPQSKINHWNVPATCGACHGDIKQIYDQSIHGQAVANGSRDAPVCTDCHGEHNILAPSEPGSTVNPAQVSVATCGRCHGDARLDARYNLPADRVPTFADSYHGLASRAGEQTVANCASCHGVHNIFPSSDPRSTVNPANLARTCGQCHSGAGKDFAIGPVHVWPGSASEHPVVRFIRLSYWFLIPIAIGFMFLHQLLDFQRKLRRKGPREESGEEIERMNLNFRIAHWLTMVSFPVLVVTGFALKFPEAWWARPMLAWETHFPLRGVVHRVAAVVLLSSLVYHLLHLALVRRDRAILRHMAPQLRDVQDLGDMCLYNLGLSKTPPTFGKFSYVEKIEYIALLWGTAVMAASGFLLWFNSLALRHFPKWVLDAATALHFYEAILATLAILIWHLYTVIFDPDVYPMDRAWLTGKTSADHLRHTRPEYYDELQRRARETARKAAAKKKSPPATENVPPKDSPKRE
;
A
#
# COMPACT_ATOMS: atom_id res chain seq x y z
N MET A 1 -33.33 0.56 -62.91
CA MET A 1 -34.36 0.05 -63.85
C MET A 1 -35.46 1.10 -64.02
N ARG A 2 -35.50 1.73 -65.21
CA ARG A 2 -36.69 2.06 -66.04
C ARG A 2 -37.99 2.48 -65.32
N ILE A 3 -38.38 3.75 -65.38
CA ILE A 3 -39.23 4.40 -66.42
C ILE A 3 -40.66 3.84 -66.52
N ARG A 4 -41.65 4.69 -66.20
CA ARG A 4 -42.95 4.93 -66.91
C ARG A 4 -43.66 6.09 -66.18
N ARG A 5 -43.67 7.35 -66.66
CA ARG A 5 -44.40 7.98 -67.81
C ARG A 5 -45.91 7.72 -67.77
N LEU A 6 -46.70 8.79 -67.53
CA LEU A 6 -47.63 9.48 -68.48
C LEU A 6 -49.02 8.80 -68.50
N SER A 7 -50.20 9.42 -68.55
CA SER A 7 -50.79 10.76 -68.75
C SER A 7 -52.25 10.62 -68.22
N GLY A 8 -53.11 11.60 -67.97
CA GLY A 8 -53.25 12.95 -68.48
C GLY A 8 -54.64 13.51 -68.11
N LEU A 9 -54.81 14.79 -68.45
CA LEU A 9 -56.05 15.55 -68.69
C LEU A 9 -56.80 16.19 -67.49
N VAL A 10 -56.88 17.52 -67.63
CA VAL A 10 -57.48 18.64 -66.85
C VAL A 10 -58.65 19.19 -67.72
N PRO A 11 -59.51 20.17 -67.34
CA PRO A 11 -60.22 20.57 -66.10
C PRO A 11 -61.77 20.48 -66.29
N ILE A 12 -62.65 20.87 -65.36
CA ILE A 12 -63.53 22.09 -65.37
C ILE A 12 -64.41 21.96 -64.09
N LEU A 13 -64.18 22.76 -63.05
CA LEU A 13 -64.92 23.96 -62.66
C LEU A 13 -66.45 23.80 -62.52
N ALA A 14 -66.95 24.17 -61.32
CA ALA A 14 -68.34 24.50 -60.97
C ALA A 14 -69.30 23.38 -60.49
N VAL A 15 -69.04 22.82 -59.29
CA VAL A 15 -70.09 22.61 -58.26
C VAL A 15 -69.45 22.83 -56.87
N ALA A 16 -69.11 24.08 -56.60
CA ALA A 16 -68.89 24.56 -55.23
C ALA A 16 -70.16 25.30 -54.80
N LEU A 17 -70.47 25.23 -53.50
CA LEU A 17 -71.50 26.00 -52.76
C LEU A 17 -72.87 25.34 -52.56
N ALA A 18 -72.93 24.14 -51.94
CA ALA A 18 -74.13 23.72 -51.18
C ALA A 18 -73.93 22.63 -50.11
N LEU A 19 -72.71 22.13 -49.86
CA LEU A 19 -72.45 20.99 -48.96
C LEU A 19 -71.66 21.25 -47.64
N PRO A 20 -70.96 22.38 -47.41
CA PRO A 20 -70.33 22.60 -46.09
C PRO A 20 -71.30 23.13 -45.02
N ALA A 21 -72.37 23.83 -45.41
CA ALA A 21 -73.32 24.43 -44.45
C ALA A 21 -74.16 23.38 -43.72
N ALA A 22 -74.66 22.36 -44.44
CA ALA A 22 -75.43 21.27 -43.84
C ALA A 22 -74.58 20.45 -42.85
N ARG A 23 -73.29 20.21 -43.14
CA ARG A 23 -72.38 19.44 -42.28
C ARG A 23 -71.90 20.23 -41.06
N ALA A 24 -71.85 21.56 -41.13
CA ALA A 24 -71.55 22.44 -39.99
C ALA A 24 -72.75 22.61 -39.05
N GLN A 25 -73.97 22.71 -39.58
CA GLN A 25 -75.21 22.77 -38.77
C GLN A 25 -75.54 21.42 -38.10
N GLN A 26 -75.24 20.28 -38.73
CA GLN A 26 -75.41 18.96 -38.10
C GLN A 26 -74.41 18.69 -36.97
N LYS A 27 -73.23 19.34 -36.96
CA LYS A 27 -72.21 19.16 -35.92
C LYS A 27 -72.53 19.95 -34.63
N ALA A 28 -73.26 21.06 -34.75
CA ALA A 28 -73.72 21.86 -33.60
C ALA A 28 -74.97 21.31 -32.91
N ALA A 29 -75.83 20.57 -33.64
CA ALA A 29 -77.07 20.01 -33.11
C ALA A 29 -76.87 18.78 -32.19
N ASN A 30 -75.68 18.19 -32.17
CA ASN A 30 -75.34 17.00 -31.40
C ASN A 30 -74.21 17.25 -30.37
N ASP A 31 -73.90 18.50 -30.03
CA ASP A 31 -72.94 18.82 -28.97
C ASP A 31 -73.62 18.67 -27.60
N PRO A 32 -73.29 17.63 -26.81
CA PRO A 32 -73.92 17.36 -25.51
C PRO A 32 -73.70 18.49 -24.49
N ASP A 33 -72.74 19.38 -24.73
CA ASP A 33 -72.37 20.47 -23.81
C ASP A 33 -72.99 21.81 -24.18
N ALA A 34 -73.58 21.94 -25.37
CA ALA A 34 -74.15 23.19 -25.86
C ALA A 34 -75.24 23.75 -24.92
N ALA A 35 -76.02 22.85 -24.28
CA ALA A 35 -77.03 23.24 -23.30
C ALA A 35 -76.42 23.80 -22.01
N CYS A 36 -75.30 23.26 -21.54
CA CYS A 36 -74.60 23.74 -20.35
C CYS A 36 -73.91 25.07 -20.64
N LEU A 37 -73.22 25.16 -21.78
CA LEU A 37 -72.43 26.32 -22.17
C LEU A 37 -73.29 27.53 -22.56
N ALA A 38 -74.56 27.37 -22.91
CA ALA A 38 -75.49 28.48 -23.17
C ALA A 38 -75.60 29.47 -21.99
N CYS A 39 -75.48 28.95 -20.76
CA CYS A 39 -75.45 29.76 -19.54
C CYS A 39 -74.02 29.87 -18.97
N HIS A 40 -73.28 28.77 -18.89
CA HIS A 40 -71.98 28.75 -18.20
C HIS A 40 -70.84 29.42 -18.97
N SER A 41 -71.00 29.74 -20.26
CA SER A 41 -70.02 30.55 -21.00
C SER A 41 -70.19 32.06 -20.81
N GLN A 42 -71.11 32.52 -19.95
CA GLN A 42 -71.31 33.94 -19.66
C GLN A 42 -70.33 34.43 -18.57
N PRO A 43 -69.44 35.41 -18.85
CA PRO A 43 -68.40 35.84 -17.90
C PRO A 43 -68.92 36.35 -16.54
N ASP A 44 -70.12 36.94 -16.54
CA ASP A 44 -70.73 37.54 -15.35
C ASP A 44 -71.60 36.56 -14.54
N LEU A 45 -71.70 35.29 -14.95
CA LEU A 45 -72.51 34.30 -14.24
C LEU A 45 -71.90 34.00 -12.86
N LYS A 46 -72.69 34.22 -11.81
CA LYS A 46 -72.32 33.99 -10.41
C LYS A 46 -73.37 33.18 -9.69
N SER A 47 -72.93 32.43 -8.68
CA SER A 47 -73.82 31.77 -7.74
C SER A 47 -74.52 32.80 -6.84
N GLU A 48 -75.55 32.36 -6.10
CA GLU A 48 -76.23 33.18 -5.08
C GLU A 48 -75.27 33.72 -4.01
N LYS A 49 -74.11 33.09 -3.82
CA LYS A 49 -73.04 33.51 -2.90
C LYS A 49 -71.94 34.33 -3.58
N GLY A 50 -72.16 34.80 -4.81
CA GLY A 50 -71.24 35.66 -5.56
C GLY A 50 -70.02 34.94 -6.17
N ARG A 51 -69.93 33.61 -6.11
CA ARG A 51 -68.83 32.83 -6.73
C ARG A 51 -69.07 32.71 -8.23
N SER A 52 -68.06 33.00 -9.05
CA SER A 52 -68.16 32.82 -10.51
C SER A 52 -68.48 31.36 -10.86
N LEU A 53 -69.45 31.19 -11.76
CA LEU A 53 -69.85 29.90 -12.37
C LEU A 53 -69.44 29.83 -13.84
N PHE A 54 -68.63 30.79 -14.29
CA PHE A 54 -68.15 30.89 -15.66
C PHE A 54 -67.16 29.77 -16.00
N VAL A 55 -67.38 29.14 -17.14
CA VAL A 55 -66.50 28.17 -17.77
C VAL A 55 -66.16 28.68 -19.16
N ASP A 56 -64.88 28.94 -19.40
CA ASP A 56 -64.36 29.31 -20.72
C ASP A 56 -64.31 28.06 -21.61
N PRO A 57 -65.13 27.98 -22.69
CA PRO A 57 -65.16 26.82 -23.57
C PRO A 57 -63.82 26.56 -24.27
N ALA A 58 -63.06 27.60 -24.60
CA ALA A 58 -61.77 27.47 -25.26
C ALA A 58 -60.71 26.92 -24.29
N ARG A 59 -60.73 27.40 -23.05
CA ARG A 59 -59.83 26.90 -22.00
C ARG A 59 -60.18 25.47 -21.58
N HIS A 60 -61.46 25.11 -21.48
CA HIS A 60 -61.89 23.73 -21.22
C HIS A 60 -61.43 22.78 -22.33
N LYS A 61 -61.56 23.18 -23.60
CA LYS A 61 -61.06 22.42 -24.76
C LYS A 61 -59.53 22.24 -24.79
N SER A 62 -58.79 23.02 -24.00
CA SER A 62 -57.34 22.86 -23.82
C SER A 62 -56.95 21.99 -22.62
N SER A 63 -57.93 21.52 -21.84
CA SER A 63 -57.71 20.67 -20.67
C SER A 63 -57.57 19.19 -21.05
N VAL A 64 -57.14 18.37 -20.10
CA VAL A 64 -57.08 16.90 -20.28
C VAL A 64 -58.46 16.24 -20.39
N HIS A 65 -59.51 16.95 -19.98
CA HIS A 65 -60.90 16.50 -20.03
C HIS A 65 -61.68 17.09 -21.21
N ALA A 66 -60.98 17.65 -22.21
CA ALA A 66 -61.60 18.34 -23.35
C ALA A 66 -62.65 17.51 -24.11
N ASP A 67 -62.48 16.19 -24.13
CA ASP A 67 -63.36 15.24 -24.83
C ASP A 67 -64.47 14.66 -23.92
N LEU A 68 -64.48 15.00 -22.63
CA LEU A 68 -65.53 14.58 -21.70
C LEU A 68 -66.69 15.60 -21.72
N PRO A 69 -67.94 15.15 -21.90
CA PRO A 69 -69.08 16.04 -21.77
C PRO A 69 -69.26 16.48 -20.31
N CYS A 70 -69.85 17.65 -20.09
CA CYS A 70 -70.05 18.26 -18.77
C CYS A 70 -70.72 17.29 -17.78
N ILE A 71 -71.72 16.53 -18.25
CA ILE A 71 -72.47 15.55 -17.44
C ILE A 71 -71.67 14.29 -17.09
N ALA A 72 -70.53 14.04 -17.75
CA ALA A 72 -69.65 12.93 -17.37
C ALA A 72 -68.96 13.19 -16.02
N CYS A 73 -68.70 14.46 -15.70
CA CYS A 73 -68.20 14.87 -14.39
C CYS A 73 -69.34 15.28 -13.44
N HIS A 74 -70.36 15.95 -13.97
CA HIS A 74 -71.55 16.36 -13.23
C HIS A 74 -72.67 15.32 -13.30
N THR A 75 -72.39 14.10 -12.85
CA THR A 75 -73.28 12.93 -12.96
C THR A 75 -74.63 13.11 -12.25
N ASP A 76 -74.73 14.06 -11.33
CA ASP A 76 -75.96 14.37 -10.60
C ASP A 76 -76.93 15.25 -11.40
N ILE A 77 -76.50 15.81 -12.54
CA ILE A 77 -77.33 16.61 -13.44
C ILE A 77 -78.02 15.67 -14.42
N LYS A 78 -79.30 15.36 -14.16
CA LYS A 78 -80.12 14.44 -14.98
C LYS A 78 -81.10 15.17 -15.92
N GLU A 79 -81.47 16.40 -15.59
CA GLU A 79 -82.46 17.19 -16.33
C GLU A 79 -82.26 18.69 -16.06
N PHE A 80 -82.81 19.53 -16.95
CA PHE A 80 -82.84 20.99 -16.81
C PHE A 80 -84.29 21.47 -16.63
N PRO A 81 -84.57 22.44 -15.72
CA PRO A 81 -83.65 23.16 -14.84
C PRO A 81 -83.04 22.27 -13.74
N HIS A 82 -81.72 22.34 -13.56
CA HIS A 82 -81.00 21.53 -12.56
C HIS A 82 -81.03 22.19 -11.17
N PRO A 83 -80.84 21.43 -10.08
CA PRO A 83 -80.82 21.98 -8.71
C PRO A 83 -79.78 23.10 -8.53
N ALA A 84 -80.09 24.07 -7.66
CA ALA A 84 -79.18 25.20 -7.37
C ALA A 84 -77.89 24.78 -6.64
N LYS A 85 -77.93 23.66 -5.91
CA LYS A 85 -76.77 23.07 -5.23
C LYS A 85 -76.39 21.76 -5.91
N ILE A 86 -75.32 21.79 -6.69
CA ILE A 86 -74.72 20.61 -7.31
C ILE A 86 -73.58 20.09 -6.42
N LYS A 87 -73.45 18.77 -6.30
CA LYS A 87 -72.32 18.14 -5.60
C LYS A 87 -71.01 18.53 -6.29
N ILE A 88 -69.97 18.79 -5.50
CA ILE A 88 -68.64 19.07 -6.06
C ILE A 88 -68.13 17.80 -6.74
N VAL A 89 -67.56 17.95 -7.94
CA VAL A 89 -66.96 16.85 -8.69
C VAL A 89 -65.80 16.26 -7.90
N GLU A 90 -65.86 14.95 -7.64
CA GLU A 90 -64.82 14.20 -6.94
C GLU A 90 -63.92 13.51 -7.97
N CYS A 91 -62.66 13.94 -8.05
CA CYS A 91 -61.69 13.36 -8.98
C CYS A 91 -61.52 11.84 -8.77
N ALA A 92 -61.70 11.37 -7.53
CA ALA A 92 -61.60 9.95 -7.14
C ALA A 92 -62.59 9.02 -7.88
N ASN A 93 -63.69 9.55 -8.43
CA ASN A 93 -64.65 8.75 -9.19
C ASN A 93 -64.05 8.18 -10.49
N CYS A 94 -63.05 8.86 -11.06
CA CYS A 94 -62.33 8.40 -12.25
C CYS A 94 -60.82 8.17 -12.00
N HIS A 95 -60.24 8.85 -11.00
CA HIS A 95 -58.83 8.77 -10.59
C HIS A 95 -58.68 8.11 -9.20
N ALA A 96 -59.29 6.93 -9.04
CA ALA A 96 -59.34 6.25 -7.75
C ALA A 96 -57.95 5.85 -7.22
N GLU A 97 -57.01 5.49 -8.09
CA GLU A 97 -55.65 5.12 -7.68
C GLU A 97 -54.84 6.34 -7.21
N GLU A 98 -54.90 7.45 -7.97
CA GLU A 98 -54.21 8.69 -7.60
C GLU A 98 -54.80 9.28 -6.30
N ALA A 99 -56.13 9.29 -6.17
CA ALA A 99 -56.80 9.81 -5.00
C ALA A 99 -56.56 8.96 -3.73
N SER A 100 -56.40 7.64 -3.87
CA SER A 100 -56.10 6.76 -2.74
C SER A 100 -54.63 6.78 -2.31
N SER A 101 -53.71 7.14 -3.22
CA SER A 101 -52.27 7.21 -2.92
C SER A 101 -51.80 8.55 -2.36
N LEU A 102 -52.44 9.65 -2.74
CA LEU A 102 -52.04 10.99 -2.27
C LEU A 102 -52.04 11.17 -0.74
N PRO A 103 -53.00 10.65 0.04
CA PRO A 103 -53.04 10.83 1.50
C PRO A 103 -51.85 10.21 2.24
N SER A 104 -51.21 9.18 1.68
CA SER A 104 -50.02 8.55 2.27
C SER A 104 -48.72 9.23 1.84
N SER A 105 -48.79 10.22 0.94
CA SER A 105 -47.64 11.04 0.55
C SER A 105 -47.50 12.27 1.45
N VAL A 106 -46.34 12.94 1.38
CA VAL A 106 -46.10 14.23 2.04
C VAL A 106 -47.07 15.33 1.57
N HIS A 107 -47.66 15.17 0.38
CA HIS A 107 -48.66 16.10 -0.16
C HIS A 107 -50.07 15.84 0.38
N GLY A 108 -50.30 14.75 1.13
CA GLY A 108 -51.58 14.49 1.79
C GLY A 108 -51.98 15.59 2.78
N LEU A 109 -51.00 16.34 3.31
CA LEU A 109 -51.21 17.50 4.18
C LEU A 109 -51.97 18.66 3.50
N LEU A 110 -52.02 18.70 2.16
CA LEU A 110 -52.76 19.71 1.40
C LEU A 110 -54.29 19.46 1.39
N GLY A 111 -54.74 18.31 1.92
CA GLY A 111 -56.15 17.97 2.09
C GLY A 111 -56.95 17.99 0.78
N ASP A 112 -58.22 18.41 0.86
CA ASP A 112 -59.18 18.34 -0.25
C ASP A 112 -58.82 19.20 -1.48
N GLN A 113 -57.86 20.13 -1.35
CA GLN A 113 -57.40 20.99 -2.44
C GLN A 113 -56.10 20.49 -3.11
N ALA A 114 -55.52 19.38 -2.63
CA ALA A 114 -54.23 18.88 -3.08
C ALA A 114 -54.19 18.57 -4.60
N CYS A 115 -55.28 18.05 -5.16
CA CYS A 115 -55.34 17.77 -6.59
C CYS A 115 -55.34 19.07 -7.41
N VAL A 116 -56.19 20.04 -7.04
CA VAL A 116 -56.33 21.30 -7.79
C VAL A 116 -55.17 22.27 -7.58
N SER A 117 -54.41 22.12 -6.49
CA SER A 117 -53.18 22.91 -6.30
C SER A 117 -52.10 22.55 -7.30
N CYS A 118 -52.12 21.34 -7.87
CA CYS A 118 -51.12 20.86 -8.84
C CYS A 118 -51.69 20.76 -10.27
N HIS A 119 -52.96 20.37 -10.41
CA HIS A 119 -53.61 20.14 -11.69
C HIS A 119 -54.43 21.32 -12.22
N ASP A 120 -54.41 22.49 -11.55
CA ASP A 120 -55.34 23.60 -11.77
C ASP A 120 -56.80 23.22 -11.45
N GLN A 121 -57.73 24.15 -11.70
CA GLN A 121 -59.16 23.95 -11.45
C GLN A 121 -59.72 22.81 -12.32
N ALA A 122 -60.73 22.08 -11.82
CA ALA A 122 -61.29 20.89 -12.47
C ALA A 122 -61.71 21.08 -13.95
N HIS A 123 -62.26 22.26 -14.31
CA HIS A 123 -62.63 22.58 -15.69
C HIS A 123 -61.44 22.90 -16.61
N TYR A 124 -60.26 23.12 -16.06
CA TYR A 124 -59.05 23.50 -16.78
C TYR A 124 -57.88 22.58 -16.40
N ALA A 125 -58.19 21.35 -15.98
CA ALA A 125 -57.23 20.43 -15.44
C ALA A 125 -56.07 20.19 -16.42
N ARG A 126 -54.84 20.30 -15.93
CA ARG A 126 -53.62 20.06 -16.70
C ARG A 126 -52.90 18.83 -16.18
N PRO A 127 -52.19 18.07 -17.03
CA PRO A 127 -51.38 16.98 -16.55
C PRO A 127 -50.17 17.56 -15.80
N ALA A 128 -49.88 17.02 -14.61
CA ALA A 128 -48.76 17.47 -13.78
C ALA A 128 -47.43 17.49 -14.57
N ALA A 129 -47.22 16.53 -15.49
CA ALA A 129 -46.04 16.47 -16.36
C ALA A 129 -45.80 17.73 -17.22
N THR A 130 -46.84 18.53 -17.50
CA THR A 130 -46.73 19.75 -18.34
C THR A 130 -46.42 21.01 -17.55
N VAL A 131 -46.56 20.98 -16.22
CA VAL A 131 -46.34 22.13 -15.33
C VAL A 131 -45.11 21.95 -14.44
N MET A 132 -44.49 20.78 -14.48
CA MET A 132 -43.27 20.45 -13.74
C MET A 132 -42.02 20.83 -14.55
N PRO A 133 -40.93 21.28 -13.90
CA PRO A 133 -40.74 21.41 -12.45
C PRO A 133 -41.24 22.72 -11.84
N GLN A 134 -41.76 23.67 -12.64
CA GLN A 134 -42.12 25.02 -12.18
C GLN A 134 -43.18 25.00 -11.08
N LYS A 135 -44.15 24.07 -11.17
CA LYS A 135 -45.22 23.92 -10.18
C LYS A 135 -44.70 23.55 -8.79
N CYS A 136 -43.64 22.74 -8.69
CA CYS A 136 -42.97 22.49 -7.41
C CYS A 136 -42.41 23.79 -6.82
N GLY A 137 -41.86 24.67 -7.66
CA GLY A 137 -41.22 25.91 -7.23
C GLY A 137 -42.15 26.95 -6.60
N GLU A 138 -43.47 26.80 -6.76
CA GLU A 138 -44.45 27.66 -6.06
C GLU A 138 -44.40 27.45 -4.53
N CYS A 139 -44.04 26.24 -4.08
CA CYS A 139 -43.87 25.90 -2.65
C CYS A 139 -42.41 25.58 -2.27
N HIS A 140 -41.66 24.94 -3.17
CA HIS A 140 -40.27 24.48 -3.01
C HIS A 140 -39.31 25.35 -3.83
N SER A 141 -39.44 26.67 -3.67
CA SER A 141 -38.74 27.63 -4.53
C SER A 141 -37.22 27.53 -4.39
N ASP A 142 -36.72 27.17 -3.22
CA ASP A 142 -35.28 27.10 -2.96
C ASP A 142 -34.66 25.80 -3.45
N GLU A 143 -35.37 24.68 -3.30
CA GLU A 143 -34.97 23.39 -3.87
C GLU A 143 -34.95 23.46 -5.40
N LEU A 144 -35.95 24.12 -6.02
CA LEU A 144 -35.97 24.32 -7.47
C LEU A 144 -34.79 25.19 -7.92
N LYS A 145 -34.52 26.32 -7.23
CA LYS A 145 -33.35 27.17 -7.53
C LYS A 145 -32.04 26.40 -7.41
N ALA A 146 -31.89 25.58 -6.36
CA ALA A 146 -30.69 24.75 -6.15
C ALA A 146 -30.55 23.70 -7.26
N PHE A 147 -31.63 23.00 -7.59
CA PHE A 147 -31.65 22.00 -8.66
C PHE A 147 -31.29 22.61 -10.01
N LEU A 148 -31.87 23.76 -10.39
CA LEU A 148 -31.57 24.42 -11.65
C LEU A 148 -30.11 24.92 -11.75
N LYS A 149 -29.41 25.09 -10.62
CA LYS A 149 -27.97 25.40 -10.59
C LYS A 149 -27.07 24.16 -10.56
N SER A 150 -27.62 23.00 -10.24
CA SER A 150 -26.87 21.75 -10.20
C SER A 150 -26.43 21.28 -11.59
N VAL A 151 -25.49 20.34 -11.63
CA VAL A 151 -25.06 19.68 -12.87
C VAL A 151 -26.21 18.94 -13.56
N HIS A 152 -27.19 18.44 -12.79
CA HIS A 152 -28.39 17.83 -13.34
C HIS A 152 -29.32 18.89 -13.95
N GLY A 153 -29.55 20.01 -13.27
CA GLY A 153 -30.34 21.10 -13.81
C GLY A 153 -29.71 21.72 -15.06
N GLU A 154 -28.39 21.81 -15.11
CA GLU A 154 -27.65 22.24 -16.29
C GLU A 154 -27.82 21.27 -17.47
N ALA A 155 -27.69 19.96 -17.23
CA ALA A 155 -27.93 18.94 -18.25
C ALA A 155 -29.36 19.01 -18.81
N ALA A 156 -30.37 19.15 -17.93
CA ALA A 156 -31.75 19.32 -18.33
C ALA A 156 -31.97 20.57 -19.21
N ARG A 157 -31.35 21.72 -18.86
CA ARG A 157 -31.42 22.94 -19.68
C ARG A 157 -30.76 22.79 -21.05
N ASN A 158 -29.71 21.96 -21.13
CA ASN A 158 -29.01 21.67 -22.37
C ASN A 158 -29.75 20.65 -23.26
N GLY A 159 -30.96 20.24 -22.86
CA GLY A 159 -31.82 19.34 -23.63
C GLY A 159 -31.51 17.85 -23.42
N ASP A 160 -30.78 17.49 -22.37
CA ASP A 160 -30.53 16.09 -22.04
C ASP A 160 -31.79 15.44 -21.46
N SER A 161 -32.45 14.62 -22.28
CA SER A 161 -33.65 13.87 -21.88
C SER A 161 -33.36 12.78 -20.83
N GLN A 162 -32.10 12.45 -20.57
CA GLN A 162 -31.69 11.48 -19.55
C GLN A 162 -31.30 12.16 -18.23
N SER A 163 -31.34 13.49 -18.16
CA SER A 163 -31.15 14.22 -16.91
C SER A 163 -32.23 13.83 -15.90
N PRO A 164 -31.88 13.62 -14.62
CA PRO A 164 -32.87 13.30 -13.60
C PRO A 164 -33.86 14.45 -13.40
N THR A 165 -35.07 14.09 -12.99
CA THR A 165 -36.15 15.02 -12.62
C THR A 165 -36.44 14.91 -11.12
N CYS A 166 -37.28 15.79 -10.58
CA CYS A 166 -37.73 15.68 -9.18
C CYS A 166 -38.33 14.28 -8.91
N GLN A 167 -39.11 13.75 -9.85
CA GLN A 167 -39.79 12.46 -9.71
C GLN A 167 -38.86 11.26 -9.85
N SER A 168 -37.78 11.36 -10.63
CA SER A 168 -36.83 10.25 -10.73
C SER A 168 -36.04 10.03 -9.44
N CYS A 169 -35.96 11.05 -8.58
CA CYS A 169 -35.31 10.94 -7.27
C CYS A 169 -36.30 10.74 -6.12
N HIS A 170 -37.44 11.45 -6.11
CA HIS A 170 -38.42 11.40 -5.01
C HIS A 170 -39.53 10.36 -5.21
N GLY A 171 -39.65 9.81 -6.42
CA GLY A 171 -40.74 8.94 -6.83
C GLY A 171 -41.93 9.69 -7.43
N PRO A 172 -43.04 8.98 -7.73
CA PRO A 172 -44.24 9.58 -8.29
C PRO A 172 -44.83 10.66 -7.38
N VAL A 173 -45.31 11.78 -7.93
CA VAL A 173 -45.75 12.96 -7.15
C VAL A 173 -46.85 12.65 -6.12
N HIS A 174 -47.75 11.70 -6.42
CA HIS A 174 -48.81 11.26 -5.50
C HIS A 174 -48.34 10.25 -4.45
N LYS A 175 -47.08 9.82 -4.48
CA LYS A 175 -46.49 8.78 -3.61
C LYS A 175 -45.16 9.24 -2.99
N ILE A 176 -44.85 10.54 -3.01
CA ILE A 176 -43.60 11.08 -2.43
C ILE A 176 -43.65 10.92 -0.91
N LEU A 177 -42.64 10.25 -0.35
CA LEU A 177 -42.49 10.02 1.09
C LEU A 177 -41.49 11.01 1.70
N SER A 178 -41.57 11.23 3.01
CA SER A 178 -40.60 12.04 3.74
C SER A 178 -39.19 11.45 3.62
N ALA A 179 -38.15 12.28 3.64
CA ALA A 179 -36.76 11.78 3.64
C ALA A 179 -36.41 10.95 4.89
N ASP A 180 -37.16 11.12 5.97
CA ASP A 180 -37.01 10.32 7.20
C ASP A 180 -37.72 8.96 7.12
N ASP A 181 -38.58 8.75 6.11
CA ASP A 181 -39.28 7.50 5.91
C ASP A 181 -38.31 6.44 5.33
N PRO A 182 -38.14 5.27 5.95
CA PRO A 182 -37.24 4.22 5.44
C PRO A 182 -37.58 3.70 4.04
N GLN A 183 -38.81 3.86 3.57
CA GLN A 183 -39.24 3.48 2.21
C GLN A 183 -39.02 4.59 1.18
N SER A 184 -38.67 5.81 1.61
CA SER A 184 -38.41 6.91 0.70
C SER A 184 -37.17 6.65 -0.15
N PRO A 185 -37.21 6.86 -1.48
CA PRO A 185 -36.02 6.71 -2.31
C PRO A 185 -34.89 7.69 -1.91
N VAL A 186 -35.23 8.83 -1.31
CA VAL A 186 -34.26 9.82 -0.83
C VAL A 186 -33.87 9.63 0.64
N ALA A 187 -34.37 8.57 1.29
CA ALA A 187 -33.91 8.20 2.62
C ALA A 187 -32.42 7.90 2.60
N LYS A 188 -31.73 8.23 3.67
CA LYS A 188 -30.26 8.18 3.73
C LYS A 188 -29.67 6.83 3.33
N LYS A 189 -30.35 5.74 3.72
CA LYS A 189 -30.03 4.34 3.39
C LYS A 189 -30.27 3.98 1.92
N ASN A 190 -31.21 4.65 1.26
CA ASN A 190 -31.66 4.37 -0.11
C ASN A 190 -31.00 5.30 -1.15
N LEU A 191 -30.37 6.40 -0.71
CA LEU A 191 -29.66 7.33 -1.60
C LEU A 191 -28.64 6.66 -2.54
N PRO A 192 -27.81 5.70 -2.09
CA PRO A 192 -26.88 5.02 -2.99
C PRO A 192 -27.57 4.31 -4.15
N GLN A 193 -28.73 3.69 -3.90
CA GLN A 193 -29.54 3.02 -4.92
C GLN A 193 -30.19 4.05 -5.86
N THR A 194 -30.73 5.15 -5.30
CA THR A 194 -31.35 6.22 -6.08
C THR A 194 -30.36 6.91 -7.01
N CYS A 195 -29.16 7.27 -6.53
CA CYS A 195 -28.10 7.77 -7.39
C CYS A 195 -27.59 6.69 -8.36
N GLY A 196 -27.50 5.45 -7.89
CA GLY A 196 -27.01 4.30 -8.66
C GLY A 196 -27.89 3.90 -9.84
N ALA A 197 -29.19 4.25 -9.83
CA ALA A 197 -30.07 4.04 -10.99
C ALA A 197 -29.51 4.62 -12.29
N CYS A 198 -28.74 5.71 -12.20
CA CYS A 198 -28.00 6.30 -13.32
C CYS A 198 -26.49 6.11 -13.18
N HIS A 199 -25.91 6.37 -12.00
CA HIS A 199 -24.46 6.40 -11.80
C HIS A 199 -23.79 5.03 -11.63
N SER A 200 -24.56 3.94 -11.55
CA SER A 200 -24.01 2.57 -11.61
C SER A 200 -24.07 1.96 -13.00
N ASN A 201 -24.60 2.67 -14.00
CA ASN A 201 -24.68 2.20 -15.38
C ASN A 201 -23.44 2.65 -16.18
N PRO A 202 -22.54 1.73 -16.60
CA PRO A 202 -21.31 2.08 -17.31
C PRO A 202 -21.56 2.77 -18.65
N ASP A 203 -22.62 2.39 -19.38
CA ASP A 203 -22.97 3.01 -20.66
C ASP A 203 -23.50 4.43 -20.46
N PHE A 204 -24.21 4.68 -19.36
CA PHE A 204 -24.64 6.04 -19.00
C PHE A 204 -23.43 6.90 -18.64
N VAL A 205 -22.56 6.42 -17.75
CA VAL A 205 -21.36 7.12 -17.29
C VAL A 205 -20.43 7.43 -18.46
N ALA A 206 -20.16 6.46 -19.35
CA ALA A 206 -19.30 6.64 -20.51
C ALA A 206 -19.85 7.68 -21.50
N ARG A 207 -21.15 7.61 -21.84
CA ARG A 207 -21.79 8.56 -22.76
C ARG A 207 -21.76 10.00 -22.23
N HIS A 208 -21.95 10.18 -20.93
CA HIS A 208 -21.92 11.50 -20.27
C HIS A 208 -20.51 11.91 -19.80
N LYS A 209 -19.47 11.12 -20.12
CA LYS A 209 -18.07 11.36 -19.76
C LYS A 209 -17.89 11.62 -18.25
N ILE A 210 -18.66 10.91 -17.43
CA ILE A 210 -18.52 11.00 -15.97
C ILE A 210 -17.19 10.35 -15.60
N PRO A 211 -16.29 11.02 -14.87
CA PRO A 211 -14.90 10.56 -14.69
C PRO A 211 -14.71 9.22 -13.96
N PHE A 212 -15.75 8.71 -13.30
CA PHE A 212 -15.64 7.55 -12.40
C PHE A 212 -16.72 6.50 -12.74
N ALA A 213 -16.29 5.29 -13.12
CA ALA A 213 -17.18 4.28 -13.69
C ALA A 213 -18.09 3.57 -12.67
N HIS A 214 -17.66 3.43 -11.41
CA HIS A 214 -18.39 2.66 -10.38
C HIS A 214 -18.43 3.35 -8.99
N PRO A 215 -18.91 4.60 -8.89
CA PRO A 215 -18.83 5.37 -7.64
C PRO A 215 -19.69 4.80 -6.52
N VAL A 216 -20.84 4.20 -6.86
CA VAL A 216 -21.78 3.63 -5.86
C VAL A 216 -21.25 2.31 -5.29
N GLU A 217 -20.61 1.48 -6.11
CA GLU A 217 -19.97 0.24 -5.67
C GLU A 217 -18.75 0.53 -4.79
N ALA A 218 -17.91 1.49 -5.19
CA ALA A 218 -16.82 1.96 -4.34
C ALA A 218 -17.35 2.47 -2.98
N TYR A 219 -18.41 3.28 -3.00
CA TYR A 219 -19.05 3.79 -1.79
C TYR A 219 -19.59 2.68 -0.89
N SER A 220 -20.23 1.64 -1.43
CA SER A 220 -20.76 0.54 -0.61
C SER A 220 -19.67 -0.23 0.14
N MET A 221 -18.44 -0.27 -0.40
CA MET A 221 -17.27 -0.89 0.25
C MET A 221 -16.61 0.02 1.30
N SER A 222 -16.83 1.33 1.23
CA SER A 222 -16.27 2.30 2.19
C SER A 222 -16.79 2.08 3.62
N VAL A 223 -16.08 2.63 4.60
CA VAL A 223 -16.52 2.63 6.00
C VAL A 223 -17.85 3.36 6.18
N HIS A 224 -18.11 4.40 5.39
CA HIS A 224 -19.37 5.14 5.42
C HIS A 224 -20.52 4.33 4.81
N GLY A 225 -20.33 3.76 3.63
CA GLY A 225 -21.35 2.94 2.97
C GLY A 225 -21.74 1.72 3.78
N ARG A 226 -20.76 1.00 4.36
CA ARG A 226 -21.02 -0.11 5.28
C ARG A 226 -21.79 0.33 6.53
N ALA A 227 -21.44 1.49 7.10
CA ALA A 227 -22.15 2.02 8.27
C ALA A 227 -23.59 2.43 7.95
N VAL A 228 -23.84 3.10 6.82
CA VAL A 228 -25.19 3.43 6.35
C VAL A 228 -26.01 2.16 6.08
N ALA A 229 -25.42 1.15 5.44
CA ALA A 229 -26.09 -0.13 5.20
C ALA A 229 -26.46 -0.85 6.51
N ALA A 230 -25.62 -0.72 7.55
CA ALA A 230 -25.87 -1.22 8.90
C ALA A 230 -26.91 -0.40 9.70
N GLY A 231 -27.48 0.67 9.13
CA GLY A 231 -28.50 1.50 9.76
C GLY A 231 -27.96 2.66 10.60
N ASN A 232 -26.71 3.08 10.39
CA ASN A 232 -26.18 4.27 11.05
C ASN A 232 -26.52 5.55 10.24
N ASP A 233 -27.59 6.23 10.65
CA ASP A 233 -28.04 7.47 10.00
C ASP A 233 -27.08 8.66 10.19
N LYS A 234 -26.08 8.55 11.08
CA LYS A 234 -25.03 9.56 11.25
C LYS A 234 -23.85 9.38 10.30
N ALA A 235 -23.68 8.20 9.68
CA ALA A 235 -22.63 7.98 8.70
C ALA A 235 -22.90 8.81 7.43
N ALA A 236 -21.86 9.30 6.76
CA ALA A 236 -22.03 10.14 5.58
C ALA A 236 -22.59 9.35 4.39
N SER A 237 -23.59 9.90 3.69
CA SER A 237 -24.13 9.39 2.42
C SER A 237 -23.83 10.34 1.26
N CYS A 238 -24.29 10.02 0.05
CA CYS A 238 -23.96 10.75 -1.18
C CYS A 238 -24.25 12.26 -1.05
N SER A 239 -25.39 12.62 -0.47
CA SER A 239 -25.84 14.01 -0.30
C SER A 239 -25.05 14.81 0.74
N ASP A 240 -24.44 14.15 1.72
CA ASP A 240 -23.64 14.82 2.75
C ASP A 240 -22.39 15.44 2.10
N CYS A 241 -21.79 14.72 1.14
CA CYS A 241 -20.61 15.16 0.39
C CYS A 241 -20.95 15.99 -0.84
N HIS A 242 -21.94 15.61 -1.65
CA HIS A 242 -22.24 16.26 -2.95
C HIS A 242 -23.33 17.34 -2.87
N GLY A 243 -24.14 17.35 -1.81
CA GLY A 243 -25.39 18.11 -1.72
C GLY A 243 -26.62 17.30 -2.15
N SER A 244 -27.82 17.77 -1.77
CA SER A 244 -29.08 17.08 -2.07
C SER A 244 -29.68 17.52 -3.41
N HIS A 245 -30.12 18.79 -3.50
CA HIS A 245 -30.67 19.36 -4.73
C HIS A 245 -29.63 20.21 -5.49
N GLY A 246 -28.63 20.76 -4.79
CA GLY A 246 -27.56 21.59 -5.37
C GLY A 246 -26.27 20.83 -5.60
N ILE A 247 -26.31 19.77 -6.41
CA ILE A 247 -25.11 18.98 -6.75
C ILE A 247 -24.27 19.74 -7.78
N LEU A 248 -23.17 20.34 -7.34
CA LEU A 248 -22.31 21.19 -8.17
C LEU A 248 -21.06 20.45 -8.65
N ASN A 249 -20.52 20.87 -9.79
CA ASN A 249 -19.27 20.35 -10.32
C ASN A 249 -18.11 20.57 -9.34
N ALA A 250 -17.17 19.64 -9.22
CA ALA A 250 -16.01 19.76 -8.33
C ALA A 250 -15.13 21.00 -8.60
N ARG A 251 -15.19 21.58 -9.79
CA ARG A 251 -14.50 22.82 -10.15
C ARG A 251 -15.22 24.09 -9.67
N ASP A 252 -16.50 23.99 -9.34
CA ASP A 252 -17.28 25.10 -8.82
C ASP A 252 -16.79 25.45 -7.41
N PRO A 253 -16.42 26.71 -7.12
CA PRO A 253 -16.00 27.14 -5.78
C PRO A 253 -17.05 26.92 -4.68
N GLN A 254 -18.33 26.83 -5.01
CA GLN A 254 -19.43 26.57 -4.08
C GLN A 254 -19.67 25.08 -3.86
N SER A 255 -19.03 24.20 -4.65
CA SER A 255 -19.21 22.75 -4.51
C SER A 255 -18.58 22.24 -3.22
N LYS A 256 -19.33 21.42 -2.48
CA LYS A 256 -18.84 20.76 -1.27
C LYS A 256 -17.65 19.82 -1.53
N ILE A 257 -17.54 19.26 -2.73
CA ILE A 257 -16.43 18.39 -3.14
C ILE A 257 -15.30 19.16 -3.85
N ASN A 258 -15.36 20.49 -3.89
CA ASN A 258 -14.24 21.29 -4.36
C ASN A 258 -13.05 21.09 -3.42
N HIS A 259 -11.85 20.97 -3.97
CA HIS A 259 -10.60 20.78 -3.21
C HIS A 259 -10.50 21.70 -1.98
N TRP A 260 -10.84 22.99 -2.13
CA TRP A 260 -10.78 23.97 -1.03
C TRP A 260 -11.83 23.73 0.07
N ASN A 261 -12.94 23.09 -0.27
CA ASN A 261 -14.08 22.85 0.62
C ASN A 261 -14.06 21.45 1.25
N VAL A 262 -13.29 20.50 0.71
CA VAL A 262 -13.19 19.12 1.23
C VAL A 262 -12.92 19.07 2.74
N PRO A 263 -11.96 19.85 3.31
CA PRO A 263 -11.75 19.85 4.76
C PRO A 263 -13.00 20.27 5.55
N ALA A 264 -13.77 21.24 5.06
CA ALA A 264 -15.03 21.66 5.67
C ALA A 264 -16.13 20.60 5.53
N THR A 265 -16.22 19.94 4.37
CA THR A 265 -17.18 18.86 4.11
C THR A 265 -16.96 17.67 5.04
N CYS A 266 -15.71 17.21 5.18
CA CYS A 266 -15.39 16.15 6.14
C CYS A 266 -15.57 16.62 7.59
N GLY A 267 -15.23 17.88 7.88
CA GLY A 267 -15.34 18.47 9.21
C GLY A 267 -16.78 18.70 9.71
N ALA A 268 -17.80 18.62 8.85
CA ALA A 268 -19.19 18.63 9.28
C ALA A 268 -19.51 17.51 10.28
N CYS A 269 -18.83 16.35 10.13
CA CYS A 269 -18.89 15.22 11.06
C CYS A 269 -17.59 15.01 11.85
N HIS A 270 -16.44 15.44 11.31
CA HIS A 270 -15.11 15.28 11.91
C HIS A 270 -14.50 16.62 12.37
N GLY A 271 -15.27 17.43 13.09
CA GLY A 271 -14.89 18.80 13.47
C GLY A 271 -13.56 18.90 14.22
N ASP A 272 -13.33 18.03 15.20
CA ASP A 272 -12.08 18.01 15.99
C ASP A 272 -10.86 17.73 15.11
N ILE A 273 -10.99 16.78 14.17
CA ILE A 273 -9.91 16.44 13.24
C ILE A 273 -9.65 17.58 12.26
N LYS A 274 -10.71 18.23 11.75
CA LYS A 274 -10.57 19.41 10.90
C LYS A 274 -9.79 20.52 11.62
N GLN A 275 -10.11 20.79 12.89
CA GLN A 275 -9.41 21.82 13.67
C GLN A 275 -7.91 21.52 13.83
N ILE A 276 -7.54 20.25 14.00
CA ILE A 276 -6.13 19.83 14.06
C ILE A 276 -5.47 19.99 12.68
N TYR A 277 -6.13 19.52 11.61
CA TYR A 277 -5.64 19.61 10.25
C TYR A 277 -5.42 21.06 9.80
N ASP A 278 -6.35 21.97 10.10
CA ASP A 278 -6.25 23.39 9.75
C ASP A 278 -4.98 24.05 10.34
N GLN A 279 -4.51 23.54 11.49
CA GLN A 279 -3.28 24.03 12.13
C GLN A 279 -2.01 23.40 11.56
N SER A 280 -2.12 22.28 10.84
CA SER A 280 -0.99 21.58 10.22
C SER A 280 -0.38 22.38 9.07
N ILE A 281 0.83 22.01 8.65
CA ILE A 281 1.50 22.64 7.51
C ILE A 281 0.70 22.46 6.20
N HIS A 282 0.02 21.32 6.03
CA HIS A 282 -0.83 21.08 4.86
C HIS A 282 -2.10 21.94 4.91
N GLY A 283 -2.79 21.99 6.05
CA GLY A 283 -3.99 22.82 6.20
C GLY A 283 -3.70 24.31 6.04
N GLN A 284 -2.57 24.79 6.60
CA GLN A 284 -2.11 26.16 6.37
C GLN A 284 -1.75 26.42 4.91
N ALA A 285 -1.11 25.48 4.22
CA ALA A 285 -0.79 25.61 2.81
C ALA A 285 -2.05 25.68 1.93
N VAL A 286 -3.07 24.87 2.22
CA VAL A 286 -4.38 24.94 1.56
C VAL A 286 -5.06 26.29 1.84
N ALA A 287 -5.06 26.76 3.09
CA ALA A 287 -5.62 28.07 3.45
C ALA A 287 -4.90 29.23 2.74
N ASN A 288 -3.60 29.08 2.45
CA ASN A 288 -2.79 30.05 1.71
C ASN A 288 -2.91 29.90 0.18
N GLY A 289 -3.79 29.04 -0.33
CA GLY A 289 -4.05 28.89 -1.77
C GLY A 289 -3.12 27.93 -2.51
N SER A 290 -2.39 27.06 -1.81
CA SER A 290 -1.61 25.99 -2.45
C SER A 290 -2.50 24.81 -2.86
N ARG A 291 -2.72 24.66 -4.16
CA ARG A 291 -3.54 23.56 -4.71
C ARG A 291 -2.84 22.20 -4.68
N ASP A 292 -1.51 22.20 -4.57
CA ASP A 292 -0.72 20.96 -4.47
C ASP A 292 -0.64 20.45 -3.02
N ALA A 293 -1.16 21.21 -2.05
CA ALA A 293 -1.22 20.77 -0.66
C ALA A 293 -2.37 19.75 -0.48
N PRO A 294 -2.12 18.61 0.18
CA PRO A 294 -3.11 17.54 0.28
C PRO A 294 -4.25 17.89 1.24
N VAL A 295 -5.48 17.55 0.86
CA VAL A 295 -6.69 17.57 1.70
C VAL A 295 -7.09 16.14 2.10
N CYS A 296 -8.17 15.99 2.86
CA CYS A 296 -8.59 14.71 3.45
C CYS A 296 -8.66 13.55 2.43
N THR A 297 -9.17 13.82 1.23
CA THR A 297 -9.33 12.83 0.16
C THR A 297 -8.02 12.40 -0.49
N ASP A 298 -6.98 13.23 -0.44
CA ASP A 298 -5.66 12.88 -0.99
C ASP A 298 -4.96 11.81 -0.15
N CYS A 299 -5.27 11.74 1.15
CA CYS A 299 -4.75 10.72 2.06
C CYS A 299 -5.72 9.54 2.20
N HIS A 300 -7.02 9.78 2.44
CA HIS A 300 -7.99 8.72 2.74
C HIS A 300 -8.69 8.11 1.51
N GLY A 301 -8.51 8.71 0.33
CA GLY A 301 -9.31 8.40 -0.84
C GLY A 301 -10.69 9.07 -0.81
N GLU A 302 -11.52 8.72 -1.80
CA GLU A 302 -12.84 9.32 -2.00
C GLU A 302 -13.98 8.32 -1.77
N HIS A 303 -14.75 7.94 -2.80
CA HIS A 303 -15.84 6.98 -2.66
C HIS A 303 -15.41 5.62 -2.07
N ASN A 304 -14.12 5.28 -2.01
CA ASN A 304 -13.64 4.05 -1.35
C ASN A 304 -12.78 4.33 -0.09
N ILE A 305 -13.25 5.18 0.83
CA ILE A 305 -12.56 5.40 2.12
C ILE A 305 -12.62 4.12 2.97
N LEU A 306 -11.48 3.46 3.15
CA LEU A 306 -11.31 2.24 3.94
C LEU A 306 -10.70 2.52 5.31
N ALA A 307 -10.96 1.65 6.28
CA ALA A 307 -10.38 1.75 7.61
C ALA A 307 -8.85 1.58 7.57
N PRO A 308 -8.06 2.26 8.43
CA PRO A 308 -6.60 2.12 8.44
C PRO A 308 -6.10 0.68 8.67
N SER A 309 -6.89 -0.18 9.29
CA SER A 309 -6.56 -1.60 9.48
C SER A 309 -6.68 -2.44 8.20
N GLU A 310 -7.39 -1.94 7.17
CA GLU A 310 -7.63 -2.69 5.94
C GLU A 310 -6.42 -2.55 5.00
N PRO A 311 -5.89 -3.66 4.43
CA PRO A 311 -4.70 -3.62 3.57
C PRO A 311 -4.82 -2.74 2.32
N GLY A 312 -6.05 -2.58 1.80
CA GLY A 312 -6.34 -1.73 0.65
C GLY A 312 -6.45 -0.23 0.98
N SER A 313 -6.41 0.14 2.26
CA SER A 313 -6.46 1.54 2.67
C SER A 313 -5.13 2.23 2.39
N THR A 314 -5.17 3.40 1.76
CA THR A 314 -3.99 4.25 1.52
C THR A 314 -3.32 4.66 2.83
N VAL A 315 -4.11 4.86 3.89
CA VAL A 315 -3.63 5.20 5.24
C VAL A 315 -3.29 3.97 6.10
N ASN A 316 -3.24 2.77 5.51
CA ASN A 316 -2.75 1.60 6.22
C ASN A 316 -1.27 1.77 6.62
N PRO A 317 -0.84 1.35 7.83
CA PRO A 317 0.54 1.51 8.27
C PRO A 317 1.62 1.03 7.28
N ALA A 318 1.33 -0.01 6.49
CA ALA A 318 2.22 -0.52 5.45
C ALA A 318 2.25 0.35 4.17
N GLN A 319 1.21 1.15 3.94
CA GLN A 319 1.04 2.00 2.75
C GLN A 319 1.42 3.46 3.00
N VAL A 320 1.42 3.95 4.24
CA VAL A 320 1.65 5.37 4.58
C VAL A 320 2.93 5.91 3.93
N SER A 321 4.06 5.23 4.09
CA SER A 321 5.37 5.72 3.63
C SER A 321 5.51 5.74 2.10
N VAL A 322 4.87 4.80 1.40
CA VAL A 322 5.03 4.63 -0.06
C VAL A 322 3.89 5.29 -0.83
N ALA A 323 2.64 4.98 -0.48
CA ALA A 323 1.47 5.35 -1.24
C ALA A 323 0.80 6.66 -0.78
N THR A 324 0.85 6.98 0.52
CA THR A 324 0.23 8.21 1.04
C THR A 324 1.20 9.39 1.03
N CYS A 325 2.26 9.34 1.84
CA CYS A 325 3.22 10.45 1.92
C CYS A 325 4.19 10.44 0.74
N GLY A 326 4.70 9.27 0.36
CA GLY A 326 5.70 9.10 -0.69
C GLY A 326 5.24 9.56 -2.08
N ARG A 327 3.92 9.55 -2.34
CA ARG A 327 3.34 10.00 -3.61
C ARG A 327 3.64 11.46 -3.92
N CYS A 328 3.63 12.32 -2.91
CA CYS A 328 3.90 13.75 -3.06
C CYS A 328 5.33 14.11 -2.65
N HIS A 329 5.83 13.57 -1.55
CA HIS A 329 7.18 13.87 -1.04
C HIS A 329 8.32 13.12 -1.77
N GLY A 330 7.97 12.24 -2.70
CA GLY A 330 8.91 11.63 -3.65
C GLY A 330 8.71 12.14 -5.09
N ASP A 331 7.82 13.12 -5.31
CA ASP A 331 7.59 13.70 -6.64
C ASP A 331 8.59 14.84 -6.88
N ALA A 332 9.55 14.58 -7.77
CA ALA A 332 10.58 15.53 -8.15
C ALA A 332 10.03 16.87 -8.69
N ARG A 333 8.81 16.91 -9.27
CA ARG A 333 8.18 18.16 -9.71
C ARG A 333 7.74 19.01 -8.52
N LEU A 334 7.14 18.39 -7.50
CA LEU A 334 6.74 19.09 -6.27
C LEU A 334 7.96 19.54 -5.50
N ASP A 335 8.98 18.68 -5.39
CA ASP A 335 10.24 19.02 -4.74
C ASP A 335 10.90 20.25 -5.38
N ALA A 336 10.98 20.29 -6.72
CA ALA A 336 11.54 21.44 -7.43
C ALA A 336 10.67 22.70 -7.28
N ARG A 337 9.33 22.58 -7.36
CA ARG A 337 8.40 23.72 -7.27
C ARG A 337 8.44 24.38 -5.90
N TYR A 338 8.50 23.59 -4.84
CA TYR A 338 8.42 24.07 -3.46
C TYR A 338 9.77 24.08 -2.74
N ASN A 339 10.87 23.80 -3.47
CA ASN A 339 12.23 23.68 -2.93
C ASN A 339 12.30 22.72 -1.73
N LEU A 340 11.62 21.58 -1.86
CA LEU A 340 11.62 20.53 -0.83
C LEU A 340 12.84 19.61 -1.02
N PRO A 341 13.37 19.03 0.07
CA PRO A 341 14.50 18.11 -0.04
C PRO A 341 14.06 16.80 -0.72
N ALA A 342 14.61 16.52 -1.91
CA ALA A 342 14.32 15.31 -2.69
C ALA A 342 14.86 14.01 -2.06
N ASP A 343 15.61 14.12 -0.96
CA ASP A 343 16.29 13.00 -0.31
C ASP A 343 15.47 12.34 0.80
N ARG A 344 14.34 12.92 1.24
CA ARG A 344 13.61 12.44 2.44
C ARG A 344 13.00 11.04 2.27
N VAL A 345 12.29 10.79 1.16
CA VAL A 345 11.68 9.49 0.89
C VAL A 345 12.74 8.41 0.63
N PRO A 346 13.77 8.63 -0.22
CA PRO A 346 14.81 7.62 -0.41
C PRO A 346 15.63 7.33 0.87
N THR A 347 16.00 8.35 1.66
CA THR A 347 16.76 8.13 2.90
C THR A 347 15.95 7.38 3.95
N PHE A 348 14.64 7.63 4.03
CA PHE A 348 13.75 6.82 4.84
C PHE A 348 13.68 5.38 4.33
N ALA A 349 13.50 5.21 3.02
CA ALA A 349 13.44 3.89 2.40
C ALA A 349 14.71 3.07 2.65
N ASP A 350 15.88 3.69 2.66
CA ASP A 350 17.15 3.01 2.97
C ASP A 350 17.43 2.82 4.45
N SER A 351 16.66 3.46 5.33
CA SER A 351 16.75 3.25 6.78
C SER A 351 16.23 1.87 7.18
N TYR A 352 16.57 1.42 8.40
CA TYR A 352 16.03 0.18 8.96
C TYR A 352 14.49 0.17 8.96
N HIS A 353 13.85 1.28 9.34
CA HIS A 353 12.40 1.39 9.36
C HIS A 353 11.78 1.22 7.96
N GLY A 354 12.35 1.88 6.95
CA GLY A 354 11.90 1.76 5.57
C GLY A 354 12.11 0.37 4.98
N LEU A 355 13.25 -0.28 5.27
CA LEU A 355 13.55 -1.64 4.83
C LEU A 355 12.61 -2.67 5.45
N ALA A 356 12.39 -2.59 6.77
CA ALA A 356 11.47 -3.47 7.47
C ALA A 356 10.01 -3.27 7.00
N SER A 357 9.59 -2.01 6.77
CA SER A 357 8.26 -1.70 6.26
C SER A 357 8.04 -2.30 4.87
N ARG A 358 9.02 -2.19 3.96
CA ARG A 358 8.97 -2.85 2.64
C ARG A 358 9.03 -4.36 2.70
N ALA A 359 9.68 -4.92 3.72
CA ALA A 359 9.68 -6.36 3.97
C ALA A 359 8.31 -6.89 4.48
N GLY A 360 7.35 -6.01 4.79
CA GLY A 360 6.00 -6.37 5.22
C GLY A 360 5.76 -6.25 6.73
N GLU A 361 6.73 -5.76 7.50
CA GLU A 361 6.57 -5.53 8.94
C GLU A 361 5.61 -4.36 9.18
N GLN A 362 4.51 -4.60 9.88
CA GLN A 362 3.47 -3.59 10.14
C GLN A 362 3.69 -2.82 11.44
N THR A 363 4.52 -3.35 12.35
CA THR A 363 4.78 -2.74 13.67
C THR A 363 5.90 -1.71 13.65
N VAL A 364 6.61 -1.59 12.52
CA VAL A 364 7.74 -0.67 12.37
C VAL A 364 7.26 0.77 12.14
N ALA A 365 8.04 1.73 12.62
CA ALA A 365 7.74 3.14 12.43
C ALA A 365 7.67 3.52 10.94
N ASN A 366 6.68 4.33 10.59
CA ASN A 366 6.50 4.91 9.26
C ASN A 366 6.57 6.45 9.33
N CYS A 367 6.33 7.14 8.21
CA CYS A 367 6.36 8.61 8.18
C CYS A 367 5.44 9.24 9.24
N ALA A 368 4.23 8.69 9.43
CA ALA A 368 3.26 9.20 10.39
C ALA A 368 3.65 8.94 11.86
N SER A 369 4.39 7.86 12.13
CA SER A 369 4.92 7.58 13.48
C SER A 369 5.85 8.68 13.98
N CYS A 370 6.57 9.33 13.07
CA CYS A 370 7.47 10.43 13.39
C CYS A 370 6.80 11.80 13.24
N HIS A 371 6.08 12.05 12.14
CA HIS A 371 5.56 13.37 11.76
C HIS A 371 4.13 13.67 12.23
N GLY A 372 3.40 12.67 12.71
CA GLY A 372 1.96 12.76 12.97
C GLY A 372 1.10 12.41 11.75
N VAL A 373 -0.22 12.39 11.94
CA VAL A 373 -1.20 12.04 10.90
C VAL A 373 -1.96 13.27 10.40
N HIS A 374 -2.63 13.98 11.30
CA HIS A 374 -3.37 15.20 11.02
C HIS A 374 -2.70 16.44 11.63
N ASN A 375 -1.81 16.24 12.60
CA ASN A 375 -1.07 17.26 13.34
C ASN A 375 0.37 17.43 12.80
N ILE A 376 0.52 17.47 11.49
CA ILE A 376 1.84 17.55 10.85
C ILE A 376 2.31 19.01 10.90
N PHE A 377 3.29 19.30 11.75
CA PHE A 377 3.87 20.63 11.90
C PHE A 377 5.31 20.69 11.38
N PRO A 378 5.80 21.87 10.93
CA PRO A 378 7.21 22.05 10.59
C PRO A 378 8.13 21.65 11.73
N SER A 379 9.33 21.14 11.44
CA SER A 379 10.29 20.70 12.47
C SER A 379 10.75 21.82 13.41
N SER A 380 10.59 23.09 13.03
CA SER A 380 10.86 24.25 13.88
C SER A 380 9.73 24.54 14.89
N ASP A 381 8.51 24.06 14.67
CA ASP A 381 7.37 24.29 15.56
C ASP A 381 7.55 23.45 16.85
N PRO A 382 7.45 24.05 18.05
CA PRO A 382 7.55 23.33 19.32
C PRO A 382 6.50 22.22 19.51
N ARG A 383 5.37 22.28 18.81
CA ARG A 383 4.31 21.25 18.82
C ARG A 383 4.64 20.06 17.94
N SER A 384 5.60 20.20 17.01
CA SER A 384 5.98 19.14 16.09
C SER A 384 6.65 17.99 16.83
N THR A 385 6.20 16.77 16.56
CA THR A 385 6.80 15.54 17.09
C THR A 385 8.23 15.32 16.59
N VAL A 386 8.60 15.92 15.45
CA VAL A 386 9.97 15.91 14.92
C VAL A 386 10.80 17.13 15.30
N ASN A 387 10.28 18.00 16.18
CA ASN A 387 11.09 19.08 16.74
C ASN A 387 12.26 18.48 17.54
N PRO A 388 13.49 19.04 17.45
CA PRO A 388 14.65 18.55 18.21
C PRO A 388 14.39 18.34 19.71
N ALA A 389 13.59 19.20 20.34
CA ALA A 389 13.23 19.08 21.76
C ALA A 389 12.25 17.92 22.05
N ASN A 390 11.51 17.45 21.04
CA ASN A 390 10.52 16.38 21.17
C ASN A 390 11.04 15.00 20.72
N LEU A 391 12.16 14.93 19.97
CA LEU A 391 12.64 13.68 19.38
C LEU A 391 12.86 12.57 20.41
N ALA A 392 13.38 12.89 21.60
CA ALA A 392 13.56 11.90 22.67
C ALA A 392 12.23 11.24 23.08
N ARG A 393 11.16 12.04 23.17
CA ARG A 393 9.81 11.55 23.47
C ARG A 393 9.23 10.75 22.29
N THR A 394 9.41 11.23 21.06
CA THR A 394 8.88 10.60 19.84
C THR A 394 9.54 9.25 19.60
N CYS A 395 10.87 9.18 19.56
CA CYS A 395 11.60 7.92 19.43
C CYS A 395 11.41 7.03 20.67
N GLY A 396 11.22 7.64 21.85
CA GLY A 396 10.97 6.96 23.12
C GLY A 396 9.69 6.11 23.17
N GLN A 397 8.74 6.33 22.26
CA GLN A 397 7.52 5.51 22.14
C GLN A 397 7.83 4.06 21.76
N CYS A 398 8.89 3.84 20.98
CA CYS A 398 9.33 2.50 20.56
C CYS A 398 10.71 2.14 21.15
N HIS A 399 11.60 3.11 21.33
CA HIS A 399 12.95 2.92 21.86
C HIS A 399 13.07 3.48 23.28
N SER A 400 12.79 2.65 24.27
CA SER A 400 12.84 3.06 25.68
C SER A 400 14.21 3.66 26.05
N GLY A 401 14.22 4.91 26.52
CA GLY A 401 15.45 5.60 26.91
C GLY A 401 16.20 6.32 25.80
N ALA A 402 15.71 6.28 24.54
CA ALA A 402 16.29 7.05 23.46
C ALA A 402 16.25 8.55 23.76
N GLY A 403 17.37 9.25 23.54
CA GLY A 403 17.43 10.69 23.69
C GLY A 403 17.58 11.21 25.13
N LYS A 404 17.71 10.32 26.13
CA LYS A 404 17.88 10.72 27.54
C LYS A 404 19.26 11.28 27.84
N ASP A 405 20.30 10.59 27.38
CA ASP A 405 21.69 10.92 27.68
C ASP A 405 22.37 11.72 26.54
N PHE A 406 21.79 11.69 25.33
CA PHE A 406 22.32 12.36 24.12
C PHE A 406 21.20 12.89 23.24
N ALA A 407 21.41 14.02 22.57
CA ALA A 407 20.46 14.52 21.57
C ALA A 407 20.38 13.56 20.37
N ILE A 408 19.15 13.29 19.91
CA ILE A 408 18.92 12.52 18.69
C ILE A 408 19.26 13.43 17.50
N GLY A 409 20.29 13.05 16.75
CA GLY A 409 20.72 13.76 15.55
C GLY A 409 19.76 13.61 14.36
N PRO A 410 20.14 14.13 13.18
CA PRO A 410 19.31 14.06 11.98
C PRO A 410 18.91 12.61 11.61
N VAL A 411 17.64 12.44 11.22
CA VAL A 411 17.07 11.12 10.85
C VAL A 411 17.21 10.85 9.34
N HIS A 412 16.86 11.83 8.52
CA HIS A 412 17.00 11.76 7.06
C HIS A 412 18.36 12.34 6.65
N VAL A 413 19.35 11.47 6.49
CA VAL A 413 20.72 11.84 6.14
C VAL A 413 21.09 11.16 4.84
N TRP A 414 21.36 11.95 3.80
CA TRP A 414 21.87 11.42 2.54
C TRP A 414 23.38 11.12 2.63
N PRO A 415 23.84 9.94 2.19
CA PRO A 415 25.25 9.61 2.01
C PRO A 415 26.08 10.70 1.31
N GLY A 416 27.12 11.21 1.94
CA GLY A 416 28.00 12.25 1.39
C GLY A 416 27.47 13.68 1.50
N SER A 417 26.28 13.89 2.08
CA SER A 417 25.74 15.22 2.37
C SER A 417 26.44 15.89 3.55
N ALA A 418 26.26 17.20 3.70
CA ALA A 418 26.77 17.97 4.86
C ALA A 418 26.16 17.51 6.20
N SER A 419 25.00 16.85 6.17
CA SER A 419 24.34 16.32 7.36
C SER A 419 24.88 14.95 7.83
N GLU A 420 25.76 14.34 7.03
CA GLU A 420 26.36 13.05 7.40
C GLU A 420 27.45 13.22 8.45
N HIS A 421 27.41 12.37 9.47
CA HIS A 421 28.43 12.36 10.51
C HIS A 421 29.80 11.98 9.91
N PRO A 422 30.88 12.74 10.17
CA PRO A 422 32.19 12.54 9.53
C PRO A 422 32.75 11.12 9.68
N VAL A 423 32.53 10.48 10.82
CA VAL A 423 32.98 9.11 11.09
C VAL A 423 32.25 8.09 10.20
N VAL A 424 30.94 8.24 10.02
CA VAL A 424 30.14 7.34 9.16
C VAL A 424 30.56 7.49 7.71
N ARG A 425 30.80 8.74 7.28
CA ARG A 425 31.35 9.04 5.95
C ARG A 425 32.72 8.39 5.74
N PHE A 426 33.61 8.52 6.72
CA PHE A 426 34.93 7.89 6.67
C PHE A 426 34.85 6.37 6.55
N ILE A 427 34.00 5.72 7.35
CA ILE A 427 33.76 4.26 7.26
C ILE A 427 33.31 3.90 5.84
N ARG A 428 32.27 4.57 5.31
CA ARG A 428 31.75 4.24 3.97
C ARG A 428 32.81 4.42 2.88
N LEU A 429 33.54 5.54 2.91
CA LEU A 429 34.63 5.80 1.97
C LEU A 429 35.73 4.76 2.08
N SER A 430 36.12 4.37 3.30
CA SER A 430 37.16 3.36 3.53
C SER A 430 36.77 2.02 2.91
N TYR A 431 35.53 1.56 3.11
CA TYR A 431 35.04 0.32 2.49
C TYR A 431 34.87 0.42 0.98
N TRP A 432 34.52 1.61 0.46
CA TRP A 432 34.42 1.86 -0.97
C TRP A 432 35.76 1.65 -1.70
N PHE A 433 36.89 1.94 -1.05
CA PHE A 433 38.22 1.61 -1.58
C PHE A 433 38.67 0.19 -1.20
N LEU A 434 38.45 -0.23 0.05
CA LEU A 434 38.91 -1.52 0.57
C LEU A 434 38.32 -2.70 -0.21
N ILE A 435 37.00 -2.69 -0.48
CA ILE A 435 36.33 -3.83 -1.14
C ILE A 435 36.88 -4.03 -2.56
N PRO A 436 36.88 -3.04 -3.48
CA PRO A 436 37.42 -3.24 -4.82
C PRO A 436 38.90 -3.60 -4.84
N ILE A 437 39.72 -3.02 -3.94
CA ILE A 437 41.15 -3.33 -3.87
C ILE A 437 41.36 -4.78 -3.39
N ALA A 438 40.75 -5.15 -2.26
CA ALA A 438 40.92 -6.48 -1.69
C ALA A 438 40.34 -7.56 -2.59
N ILE A 439 39.09 -7.41 -3.04
CA ILE A 439 38.42 -8.40 -3.89
C ILE A 439 39.03 -8.43 -5.30
N GLY A 440 39.41 -7.28 -5.86
CA GLY A 440 40.10 -7.21 -7.15
C GLY A 440 41.47 -7.90 -7.10
N PHE A 441 42.24 -7.69 -6.04
CA PHE A 441 43.47 -8.41 -5.78
C PHE A 441 43.23 -9.91 -5.66
N MET A 442 42.27 -10.33 -4.83
CA MET A 442 41.92 -11.74 -4.64
C MET A 442 41.55 -12.39 -5.97
N PHE A 443 40.65 -11.78 -6.74
CA PHE A 443 40.21 -12.28 -8.03
C PHE A 443 41.35 -12.39 -9.04
N LEU A 444 42.17 -11.34 -9.18
CA LEU A 444 43.31 -11.35 -10.08
C LEU A 444 44.33 -12.43 -9.68
N HIS A 445 44.62 -12.55 -8.39
CA HIS A 445 45.51 -13.57 -7.86
C HIS A 445 45.03 -14.98 -8.20
N GLN A 446 43.76 -15.31 -7.92
CA GLN A 446 43.19 -16.62 -8.24
C GLN A 446 43.13 -16.88 -9.75
N LEU A 447 42.80 -15.86 -10.56
CA LEU A 447 42.77 -15.99 -12.00
C LEU A 447 44.14 -16.35 -12.58
N LEU A 448 45.20 -15.68 -12.10
CA LEU A 448 46.57 -15.95 -12.53
C LEU A 448 47.04 -17.34 -12.06
N ASP A 449 46.73 -17.74 -10.82
CA ASP A 449 47.01 -19.09 -10.31
C ASP A 449 46.30 -20.16 -11.16
N PHE A 450 45.01 -19.97 -11.42
CA PHE A 450 44.19 -20.89 -12.22
C PHE A 450 44.73 -21.04 -13.64
N GLN A 451 45.02 -19.93 -14.32
CA GLN A 451 45.61 -19.93 -15.66
C GLN A 451 46.98 -20.64 -15.68
N ARG A 452 47.80 -20.43 -14.64
CA ARG A 452 49.11 -21.06 -14.54
C ARG A 452 49.00 -22.57 -14.36
N LYS A 453 48.08 -23.03 -13.52
CA LYS A 453 47.80 -24.46 -13.28
C LYS A 453 47.21 -25.14 -14.51
N LEU A 454 46.27 -24.50 -15.21
CA LEU A 454 45.72 -25.01 -16.48
C LEU A 454 46.76 -25.17 -17.59
N ARG A 455 47.78 -24.30 -17.61
CA ARG A 455 48.86 -24.34 -18.61
C ARG A 455 49.94 -25.38 -18.28
N ARG A 456 49.94 -26.01 -17.10
CA ARG A 456 50.86 -27.11 -16.79
C ARG A 456 50.45 -28.35 -17.59
N LYS A 457 51.39 -28.94 -18.34
CA LYS A 457 51.18 -30.17 -19.11
C LYS A 457 51.31 -31.39 -18.19
N GLY A 458 50.20 -32.08 -17.94
CA GLY A 458 50.15 -33.40 -17.33
C GLY A 458 49.42 -33.44 -15.98
N PRO A 459 48.52 -34.41 -15.74
CA PRO A 459 47.93 -34.64 -14.42
C PRO A 459 49.02 -35.03 -13.42
N ARG A 460 48.89 -34.60 -12.16
CA ARG A 460 49.74 -35.10 -11.08
C ARG A 460 49.40 -36.57 -10.85
N GLU A 461 50.41 -37.43 -10.76
CA GLU A 461 50.23 -38.81 -10.28
C GLU A 461 49.81 -38.76 -8.80
N GLU A 462 48.61 -39.26 -8.51
CA GLU A 462 48.12 -39.43 -7.15
C GLU A 462 48.23 -40.90 -6.74
N SER A 463 48.94 -41.15 -5.64
CA SER A 463 49.08 -42.45 -4.99
C SER A 463 47.82 -42.91 -4.24
N GLY A 464 46.87 -41.99 -4.02
CA GLY A 464 45.67 -42.22 -3.21
C GLY A 464 45.91 -42.28 -1.70
N GLU A 465 47.14 -42.02 -1.22
CA GLU A 465 47.45 -41.96 0.21
C GLU A 465 46.78 -40.73 0.85
N GLU A 466 46.09 -40.94 1.98
CA GLU A 466 45.41 -39.87 2.73
C GLU A 466 46.03 -39.68 4.12
N ILE A 467 46.21 -38.42 4.53
CA ILE A 467 46.78 -38.06 5.85
C ILE A 467 45.80 -37.19 6.64
N GLU A 468 45.72 -37.41 7.95
CA GLU A 468 44.91 -36.60 8.85
C GLU A 468 45.44 -35.16 8.92
N ARG A 469 44.59 -34.22 8.51
CA ARG A 469 44.86 -32.78 8.52
C ARG A 469 44.06 -32.05 9.59
N MET A 470 42.82 -32.46 9.84
CA MET A 470 41.89 -31.75 10.72
C MET A 470 41.20 -32.70 11.71
N ASN A 471 41.27 -32.37 13.00
CA ASN A 471 40.65 -33.18 14.06
C ASN A 471 39.11 -33.06 14.04
N LEU A 472 38.40 -33.87 14.84
CA LEU A 472 36.93 -33.80 14.92
C LEU A 472 36.40 -32.46 15.45
N ASN A 473 37.04 -31.87 16.47
CA ASN A 473 36.55 -30.64 17.09
C ASN A 473 36.62 -29.45 16.12
N PHE A 474 37.72 -29.30 15.38
CA PHE A 474 37.84 -28.28 14.33
C PHE A 474 36.83 -28.52 13.20
N ARG A 475 36.52 -29.78 12.86
CA ARG A 475 35.43 -30.07 11.91
C ARG A 475 34.09 -29.61 12.44
N ILE A 476 33.75 -29.91 13.70
CA ILE A 476 32.49 -29.45 14.32
C ILE A 476 32.38 -27.93 14.28
N ALA A 477 33.44 -27.20 14.69
CA ALA A 477 33.47 -25.74 14.60
C ALA A 477 33.26 -25.26 13.15
N HIS A 478 33.96 -25.87 12.20
CA HIS A 478 33.82 -25.56 10.79
C HIS A 478 32.38 -25.80 10.29
N TRP A 479 31.76 -26.94 10.63
CA TRP A 479 30.38 -27.25 10.25
C TRP A 479 29.38 -26.23 10.78
N LEU A 480 29.51 -25.84 12.05
CA LEU A 480 28.66 -24.81 12.65
C LEU A 480 28.81 -23.48 11.89
N THR A 481 30.04 -23.07 11.56
CA THR A 481 30.31 -21.86 10.77
C THR A 481 29.77 -21.98 9.34
N MET A 482 29.99 -23.11 8.67
CA MET A 482 29.57 -23.35 7.30
C MET A 482 28.04 -23.38 7.13
N VAL A 483 27.30 -23.82 8.15
CA VAL A 483 25.83 -23.77 8.13
C VAL A 483 25.33 -22.37 8.51
N SER A 484 25.88 -21.76 9.56
CA SER A 484 25.39 -20.47 10.05
C SER A 484 25.71 -19.29 9.13
N PHE A 485 26.90 -19.25 8.53
CA PHE A 485 27.35 -18.11 7.72
C PHE A 485 26.49 -17.90 6.45
N PRO A 486 26.21 -18.91 5.60
CA PRO A 486 25.33 -18.72 4.45
C PRO A 486 23.91 -18.32 4.86
N VAL A 487 23.39 -18.85 5.97
CA VAL A 487 22.07 -18.45 6.50
C VAL A 487 22.09 -16.97 6.88
N LEU A 488 23.13 -16.47 7.55
CA LEU A 488 23.30 -15.05 7.88
C LEU A 488 23.38 -14.18 6.63
N VAL A 489 24.12 -14.60 5.61
CA VAL A 489 24.25 -13.91 4.32
C VAL A 489 22.90 -13.79 3.63
N VAL A 490 22.20 -14.91 3.42
CA VAL A 490 20.89 -14.92 2.74
C VAL A 490 19.87 -14.10 3.52
N THR A 491 19.78 -14.29 4.83
CA THR A 491 18.81 -13.54 5.66
C THR A 491 19.14 -12.05 5.78
N GLY A 492 20.42 -11.69 5.83
CA GLY A 492 20.88 -10.31 5.90
C GLY A 492 20.62 -9.55 4.60
N PHE A 493 21.01 -10.11 3.46
CA PHE A 493 20.77 -9.48 2.15
C PHE A 493 19.29 -9.44 1.78
N ALA A 494 18.47 -10.40 2.26
CA ALA A 494 17.03 -10.37 2.04
C ALA A 494 16.38 -9.11 2.62
N LEU A 495 16.89 -8.58 3.74
CA LEU A 495 16.41 -7.30 4.28
C LEU A 495 16.78 -6.12 3.37
N LYS A 496 17.99 -6.11 2.79
CA LYS A 496 18.43 -5.00 1.92
C LYS A 496 17.73 -5.03 0.56
N PHE A 497 17.41 -6.22 0.05
CA PHE A 497 16.82 -6.43 -1.27
C PHE A 497 15.49 -7.21 -1.18
N PRO A 498 14.45 -6.65 -0.53
CA PRO A 498 13.19 -7.37 -0.31
C PRO A 498 12.45 -7.72 -1.61
N GLU A 499 12.69 -6.95 -2.67
CA GLU A 499 12.09 -7.18 -3.99
C GLU A 499 12.77 -8.25 -4.83
N ALA A 500 13.93 -8.75 -4.39
CA ALA A 500 14.65 -9.77 -5.13
C ALA A 500 13.86 -11.09 -5.16
N TRP A 501 13.86 -11.77 -6.31
CA TRP A 501 13.09 -13.01 -6.53
C TRP A 501 13.37 -14.10 -5.48
N TRP A 502 14.59 -14.17 -4.97
CA TRP A 502 15.02 -15.15 -3.97
C TRP A 502 14.67 -14.74 -2.53
N ALA A 503 14.45 -13.44 -2.27
CA ALA A 503 14.09 -12.93 -0.95
C ALA A 503 12.58 -13.07 -0.68
N ARG A 504 11.75 -12.86 -1.72
CA ARG A 504 10.28 -12.87 -1.63
C ARG A 504 9.67 -14.09 -0.93
N PRO A 505 10.06 -15.35 -1.23
CA PRO A 505 9.48 -16.52 -0.56
C PRO A 505 9.68 -16.50 0.96
N MET A 506 10.83 -16.00 1.41
CA MET A 506 11.15 -15.92 2.83
C MET A 506 10.44 -14.74 3.53
N LEU A 507 10.19 -13.65 2.81
CA LEU A 507 9.51 -12.46 3.33
C LEU A 507 7.98 -12.54 3.26
N ALA A 508 7.42 -13.49 2.50
CA ALA A 508 5.97 -13.69 2.40
C ALA A 508 5.29 -13.87 3.76
N TRP A 509 6.00 -14.44 4.74
CA TRP A 509 5.49 -14.68 6.09
C TRP A 509 5.78 -13.55 7.08
N GLU A 510 6.58 -12.55 6.69
CA GLU A 510 7.01 -11.45 7.58
C GLU A 510 5.82 -10.59 8.06
N THR A 511 4.73 -10.56 7.28
CA THR A 511 3.46 -9.88 7.64
C THR A 511 2.77 -10.50 8.86
N HIS A 512 3.03 -11.76 9.18
CA HIS A 512 2.41 -12.50 10.28
C HIS A 512 3.41 -12.89 11.37
N PHE A 513 4.65 -13.24 10.97
CA PHE A 513 5.71 -13.63 11.88
C PHE A 513 7.07 -13.13 11.36
N PRO A 514 7.92 -12.52 12.21
CA PRO A 514 9.21 -11.95 11.79
C PRO A 514 10.28 -13.05 11.57
N LEU A 515 10.00 -14.00 10.66
CA LEU A 515 10.76 -15.22 10.42
C LEU A 515 12.22 -14.89 10.10
N ARG A 516 12.45 -14.01 9.12
CA ARG A 516 13.80 -13.72 8.64
C ARG A 516 14.66 -13.14 9.75
N GLY A 517 14.10 -12.22 10.55
CA GLY A 517 14.80 -11.64 11.69
C GLY A 517 15.13 -12.65 12.79
N VAL A 518 14.24 -13.61 13.06
CA VAL A 518 14.48 -14.70 14.02
C VAL A 518 15.57 -15.65 13.50
N VAL A 519 15.47 -16.10 12.25
CA VAL A 519 16.45 -17.02 11.64
C VAL A 519 17.84 -16.39 11.60
N HIS A 520 17.95 -15.10 11.23
CA HIS A 520 19.22 -14.37 11.24
C HIS A 520 19.87 -14.38 12.63
N ARG A 521 19.09 -14.10 13.68
CA ARG A 521 19.58 -14.06 15.07
C ARG A 521 19.97 -15.44 15.60
N VAL A 522 19.21 -16.47 15.29
CA VAL A 522 19.57 -17.86 15.66
C VAL A 522 20.87 -18.27 14.96
N ALA A 523 21.01 -17.99 13.67
CA ALA A 523 22.25 -18.26 12.94
C ALA A 523 23.44 -17.47 13.51
N ALA A 524 23.23 -16.23 13.96
CA ALA A 524 24.26 -15.42 14.61
C ALA A 524 24.74 -16.07 15.92
N VAL A 525 23.80 -16.53 16.75
CA VAL A 525 24.14 -17.25 18.00
C VAL A 525 24.95 -18.51 17.69
N VAL A 526 24.55 -19.30 16.69
CA VAL A 526 25.30 -20.50 16.28
C VAL A 526 26.73 -20.16 15.83
N LEU A 527 26.90 -19.10 15.03
CA LEU A 527 28.23 -18.65 14.59
C LEU A 527 29.10 -18.22 15.77
N LEU A 528 28.55 -17.45 16.70
CA LEU A 528 29.28 -17.01 17.90
C LEU A 528 29.61 -18.18 18.82
N SER A 529 28.69 -19.14 18.99
CA SER A 529 28.94 -20.39 19.72
C SER A 529 30.04 -21.21 19.06
N SER A 530 30.11 -21.25 17.72
CA SER A 530 31.20 -21.89 16.99
C SER A 530 32.55 -21.24 17.30
N LEU A 531 32.62 -19.91 17.27
CA LEU A 531 33.84 -19.17 17.63
C LEU A 531 34.26 -19.45 19.08
N VAL A 532 33.32 -19.38 20.03
CA VAL A 532 33.59 -19.68 21.45
C VAL A 532 34.06 -21.12 21.62
N TYR A 533 33.39 -22.08 20.97
CA TYR A 533 33.78 -23.48 20.99
C TYR A 533 35.21 -23.69 20.45
N HIS A 534 35.55 -23.04 19.34
CA HIS A 534 36.90 -23.07 18.77
C HIS A 534 37.96 -22.51 19.73
N LEU A 535 37.69 -21.35 20.34
CA LEU A 535 38.58 -20.72 21.30
C LEU A 535 38.74 -21.55 22.59
N LEU A 536 37.65 -22.12 23.10
CA LEU A 536 37.68 -23.01 24.26
C LEU A 536 38.45 -24.30 23.98
N HIS A 537 38.27 -24.92 22.80
CA HIS A 537 39.05 -26.10 22.41
C HIS A 537 40.54 -25.80 22.39
N LEU A 538 40.95 -24.69 21.77
CA LEU A 538 42.34 -24.25 21.77
C LEU A 538 42.84 -23.93 23.18
N ALA A 539 42.01 -23.31 24.03
CA ALA A 539 42.37 -23.03 25.41
C ALA A 539 42.54 -24.32 26.23
N LEU A 540 41.75 -25.37 26.03
CA LEU A 540 41.79 -26.59 26.84
C LEU A 540 42.82 -27.60 26.32
N VAL A 541 42.97 -27.76 25.01
CA VAL A 541 43.82 -28.78 24.40
C VAL A 541 45.21 -28.23 24.09
N ARG A 542 46.15 -28.41 25.04
CA ARG A 542 47.54 -27.92 24.93
C ARG A 542 48.25 -28.32 23.64
N ARG A 543 47.98 -29.53 23.12
CA ARG A 543 48.56 -30.04 21.86
C ARG A 543 48.18 -29.15 20.68
N ASP A 544 46.93 -28.71 20.64
CA ASP A 544 46.37 -28.01 19.49
C ASP A 544 46.65 -26.50 19.55
N ARG A 545 47.06 -25.96 20.72
CA ARG A 545 47.57 -24.57 20.85
C ARG A 545 48.76 -24.27 19.94
N ALA A 546 49.54 -25.28 19.56
CA ALA A 546 50.62 -25.11 18.59
C ALA A 546 50.13 -24.54 17.25
N ILE A 547 48.86 -24.76 16.89
CA ILE A 547 48.23 -24.20 15.69
C ILE A 547 48.25 -22.66 15.73
N LEU A 548 48.01 -22.04 16.88
CA LEU A 548 48.04 -20.58 16.99
C LEU A 548 49.40 -20.00 16.64
N ARG A 549 50.49 -20.67 17.05
CA ARG A 549 51.85 -20.26 16.68
C ARG A 549 52.10 -20.39 15.18
N HIS A 550 51.59 -21.45 14.55
CA HIS A 550 51.72 -21.65 13.11
C HIS A 550 50.79 -20.75 12.28
N MET A 551 49.70 -20.24 12.87
CA MET A 551 48.78 -19.30 12.24
C MET A 551 49.21 -17.83 12.40
N ALA A 552 50.18 -17.55 13.27
CA ALA A 552 50.70 -16.19 13.43
C ALA A 552 51.37 -15.71 12.12
N PRO A 553 51.11 -14.46 11.67
CA PRO A 553 51.79 -13.87 10.52
C PRO A 553 53.30 -13.78 10.74
N GLN A 554 54.06 -14.12 9.71
CA GLN A 554 55.51 -14.06 9.67
C GLN A 554 55.97 -13.27 8.45
N LEU A 555 57.16 -12.70 8.49
CA LEU A 555 57.75 -12.03 7.31
C LEU A 555 57.89 -12.98 6.11
N ARG A 556 58.06 -14.28 6.37
CA ARG A 556 58.05 -15.33 5.34
C ARG A 556 56.73 -15.36 4.56
N ASP A 557 55.59 -15.04 5.18
CA ASP A 557 54.29 -15.05 4.48
C ASP A 557 54.22 -13.97 3.38
N VAL A 558 54.88 -12.83 3.58
CA VAL A 558 54.98 -11.76 2.57
C VAL A 558 55.89 -12.18 1.42
N GLN A 559 56.98 -12.90 1.74
CA GLN A 559 57.89 -13.47 0.74
C GLN A 559 57.16 -14.55 -0.07
N ASP A 560 56.49 -15.49 0.60
CA ASP A 560 55.69 -16.56 -0.01
C ASP A 560 54.60 -16.00 -0.95
N LEU A 561 53.96 -14.88 -0.58
CA LEU A 561 53.01 -14.17 -1.44
C LEU A 561 53.70 -13.58 -2.68
N GLY A 562 54.83 -12.89 -2.50
CA GLY A 562 55.61 -12.33 -3.60
C GLY A 562 56.10 -13.40 -4.58
N ASP A 563 56.64 -14.49 -4.06
CA ASP A 563 57.10 -15.65 -4.84
C ASP A 563 55.95 -16.30 -5.60
N MET A 564 54.76 -16.40 -4.99
CA MET A 564 53.56 -16.89 -5.67
C MET A 564 53.13 -15.95 -6.79
N CYS A 565 53.12 -14.63 -6.58
CA CYS A 565 52.81 -13.66 -7.62
C CYS A 565 53.80 -13.74 -8.79
N LEU A 566 55.11 -13.82 -8.51
CA LEU A 566 56.15 -13.99 -9.52
C LEU A 566 55.98 -15.31 -10.29
N TYR A 567 55.64 -16.38 -9.58
CA TYR A 567 55.37 -17.69 -10.18
C TYR A 567 54.15 -17.67 -11.11
N ASN A 568 53.06 -17.03 -10.67
CA ASN A 568 51.81 -16.93 -11.40
C ASN A 568 51.93 -16.01 -12.64
N LEU A 569 52.73 -14.95 -12.56
CA LEU A 569 53.10 -14.10 -13.70
C LEU A 569 54.11 -14.78 -14.66
N GLY A 570 54.64 -15.95 -14.30
CA GLY A 570 55.58 -16.70 -15.12
C GLY A 570 57.03 -16.20 -15.05
N LEU A 571 57.33 -15.26 -14.15
CA LEU A 571 58.67 -14.73 -13.89
C LEU A 571 59.53 -15.71 -13.07
N SER A 572 58.88 -16.56 -12.25
CA SER A 572 59.53 -17.70 -11.60
C SER A 572 59.14 -19.03 -12.27
N LYS A 573 60.11 -19.93 -12.41
CA LYS A 573 59.92 -21.29 -12.95
C LYS A 573 59.58 -22.31 -11.89
N THR A 574 59.96 -22.07 -10.64
CA THR A 574 59.78 -22.99 -9.51
C THR A 574 58.57 -22.58 -8.68
N PRO A 575 57.62 -23.48 -8.40
CA PRO A 575 56.51 -23.17 -7.52
C PRO A 575 57.01 -22.97 -6.08
N PRO A 576 56.46 -21.98 -5.34
CA PRO A 576 56.80 -21.80 -3.93
C PRO A 576 56.29 -22.96 -3.09
N THR A 577 56.98 -23.23 -1.98
CA THR A 577 56.59 -24.23 -0.97
C THR A 577 56.24 -23.52 0.33
N PHE A 578 55.22 -24.04 1.01
CA PHE A 578 54.68 -23.39 2.21
C PHE A 578 54.97 -24.21 3.46
N GLY A 579 54.90 -23.54 4.62
CA GLY A 579 54.91 -24.20 5.92
C GLY A 579 53.62 -25.00 6.17
N LYS A 580 53.33 -25.29 7.45
CA LYS A 580 52.10 -26.02 7.82
C LYS A 580 50.82 -25.36 7.28
N PHE A 581 50.76 -24.04 7.32
CA PHE A 581 49.69 -23.23 6.74
C PHE A 581 50.30 -22.23 5.75
N SER A 582 49.66 -22.03 4.61
CA SER A 582 50.05 -21.03 3.61
C SER A 582 49.61 -19.63 4.03
N TYR A 583 50.17 -18.60 3.39
CA TYR A 583 49.75 -17.21 3.61
C TYR A 583 48.25 -17.02 3.33
N VAL A 584 47.69 -17.74 2.33
CA VAL A 584 46.26 -17.75 1.99
C VAL A 584 45.43 -18.17 3.20
N GLU A 585 45.78 -19.32 3.80
CA GLU A 585 45.07 -19.91 4.94
C GLU A 585 45.18 -19.04 6.19
N LYS A 586 46.35 -18.42 6.42
CA LYS A 586 46.57 -17.51 7.54
C LYS A 586 45.76 -16.22 7.40
N ILE A 587 45.77 -15.61 6.21
CA ILE A 587 45.00 -14.39 5.92
C ILE A 587 43.50 -14.70 6.08
N GLU A 588 43.01 -15.83 5.55
CA GLU A 588 41.62 -16.25 5.73
C GLU A 588 41.25 -16.42 7.20
N TYR A 589 42.09 -17.09 7.99
CA TYR A 589 41.84 -17.32 9.41
C TYR A 589 41.75 -16.00 10.19
N ILE A 590 42.67 -15.07 9.95
CA ILE A 590 42.69 -13.76 10.61
C ILE A 590 41.51 -12.91 10.15
N ALA A 591 41.22 -12.89 8.84
CA ALA A 591 40.09 -12.17 8.27
C ALA A 591 38.77 -12.69 8.84
N LEU A 592 38.60 -14.02 8.99
CA LEU A 592 37.41 -14.60 9.60
C LEU A 592 37.27 -14.20 11.08
N LEU A 593 38.34 -14.25 11.87
CA LEU A 593 38.31 -13.84 13.28
C LEU A 593 37.98 -12.36 13.44
N TRP A 594 38.64 -11.50 12.67
CA TRP A 594 38.40 -10.05 12.68
C TRP A 594 37.00 -9.71 12.19
N GLY A 595 36.60 -10.24 11.03
CA GLY A 595 35.29 -10.04 10.45
C GLY A 595 34.19 -10.50 11.39
N THR A 596 34.34 -11.66 12.04
CA THR A 596 33.38 -12.13 13.05
C THR A 596 33.31 -11.17 14.25
N ALA A 597 34.43 -10.62 14.71
CA ALA A 597 34.43 -9.65 15.81
C ALA A 597 33.70 -8.34 15.43
N VAL A 598 33.96 -7.80 14.23
CA VAL A 598 33.29 -6.59 13.71
C VAL A 598 31.79 -6.85 13.51
N MET A 599 31.43 -7.98 12.90
CA MET A 599 30.04 -8.39 12.69
C MET A 599 29.30 -8.63 14.00
N ALA A 600 29.95 -9.21 15.01
CA ALA A 600 29.38 -9.40 16.34
C ALA A 600 29.14 -8.05 17.02
N ALA A 601 30.15 -7.18 17.08
CA ALA A 601 30.05 -5.89 17.75
C ALA A 601 28.97 -5.00 17.11
N SER A 602 28.99 -4.88 15.78
CA SER A 602 27.96 -4.14 15.05
C SER A 602 26.57 -4.79 15.17
N GLY A 603 26.49 -6.12 15.06
CA GLY A 603 25.24 -6.87 15.19
C GLY A 603 24.60 -6.74 16.57
N PHE A 604 25.38 -6.76 17.65
CA PHE A 604 24.87 -6.57 19.01
C PHE A 604 24.32 -5.16 19.24
N LEU A 605 24.97 -4.12 18.72
CA LEU A 605 24.46 -2.75 18.76
C LEU A 605 23.10 -2.63 18.04
N LEU A 606 22.95 -3.32 16.91
CA LEU A 606 21.71 -3.30 16.12
C LEU A 606 20.61 -4.18 16.74
N TRP A 607 20.96 -5.33 17.31
CA TRP A 607 20.01 -6.21 18.00
C TRP A 607 19.46 -5.52 19.25
N PHE A 608 20.32 -4.95 20.08
CA PHE A 608 19.92 -4.27 21.31
C PHE A 608 19.80 -2.75 21.11
N ASN A 609 19.12 -2.33 20.04
CA ASN A 609 19.05 -0.92 19.63
C ASN A 609 18.57 0.05 20.72
N SER A 610 17.66 -0.36 21.60
CA SER A 610 17.12 0.51 22.64
C SER A 610 18.14 0.76 23.75
N LEU A 611 18.91 -0.29 24.10
CA LEU A 611 20.04 -0.16 25.01
C LEU A 611 21.14 0.69 24.36
N ALA A 612 21.40 0.47 23.06
CA ALA A 612 22.39 1.24 22.33
C ALA A 612 22.01 2.72 22.24
N LEU A 613 20.75 3.07 21.92
CA LEU A 613 20.26 4.45 21.86
C LEU A 613 20.14 5.12 23.24
N ARG A 614 20.10 4.34 24.32
CA ARG A 614 20.17 4.86 25.68
C ARG A 614 21.59 5.29 26.03
N HIS A 615 22.60 4.49 25.67
CA HIS A 615 23.99 4.72 26.08
C HIS A 615 24.88 5.40 25.03
N PHE A 616 24.45 5.44 23.77
CA PHE A 616 25.21 5.97 22.67
C PHE A 616 24.37 6.90 21.79
N PRO A 617 24.98 7.94 21.21
CA PRO A 617 24.32 8.78 20.23
C PRO A 617 23.98 7.99 18.96
N LYS A 618 22.91 8.40 18.26
CA LYS A 618 22.37 7.72 17.07
C LYS A 618 23.44 7.40 16.00
N TRP A 619 24.41 8.29 15.78
CA TRP A 619 25.43 8.08 14.76
C TRP A 619 26.24 6.79 14.96
N VAL A 620 26.32 6.25 16.20
CA VAL A 620 26.96 4.97 16.49
C VAL A 620 26.17 3.81 15.87
N LEU A 621 24.83 3.87 15.87
CA LEU A 621 23.99 2.89 15.19
C LEU A 621 24.10 3.04 13.67
N ASP A 622 24.22 4.27 13.17
CA ASP A 622 24.45 4.51 11.73
C ASP A 622 25.80 3.92 11.29
N ALA A 623 26.86 4.09 12.10
CA ALA A 623 28.17 3.50 11.89
C ALA A 623 28.11 1.97 11.96
N ALA A 624 27.42 1.40 12.96
CA ALA A 624 27.24 -0.04 13.09
C ALA A 624 26.50 -0.63 11.88
N THR A 625 25.45 0.05 11.38
CA THR A 625 24.71 -0.36 10.18
C THR A 625 25.62 -0.38 8.96
N ALA A 626 26.41 0.68 8.76
CA ALA A 626 27.36 0.76 7.65
C ALA A 626 28.44 -0.33 7.73
N LEU A 627 29.07 -0.50 8.90
CA LEU A 627 30.08 -1.53 9.13
C LEU A 627 29.52 -2.94 8.89
N HIS A 628 28.36 -3.25 9.47
CA HIS A 628 27.74 -4.57 9.35
C HIS A 628 27.45 -4.91 7.88
N PHE A 629 26.92 -3.95 7.12
CA PHE A 629 26.59 -4.17 5.72
C PHE A 629 27.83 -4.31 4.83
N TYR A 630 28.81 -3.41 4.93
CA TYR A 630 30.00 -3.47 4.09
C TYR A 630 30.91 -4.65 4.44
N GLU A 631 31.03 -4.98 5.72
CA GLU A 631 31.78 -6.16 6.16
C GLU A 631 31.08 -7.44 5.69
N ALA A 632 29.74 -7.51 5.70
CA ALA A 632 29.01 -8.64 5.13
C ALA A 632 29.30 -8.82 3.63
N ILE A 633 29.37 -7.73 2.85
CA ILE A 633 29.75 -7.78 1.42
C ILE A 633 31.18 -8.31 1.28
N LEU A 634 32.13 -7.71 2.00
CA LEU A 634 33.55 -8.09 1.94
C LEU A 634 33.73 -9.57 2.30
N ALA A 635 33.15 -10.01 3.43
CA ALA A 635 33.22 -11.39 3.90
C ALA A 635 32.58 -12.36 2.91
N THR A 636 31.39 -12.04 2.37
CA THR A 636 30.71 -12.91 1.39
C THR A 636 31.55 -13.07 0.13
N LEU A 637 32.07 -11.98 -0.43
CA LEU A 637 32.89 -12.03 -1.64
C LEU A 637 34.23 -12.71 -1.39
N ALA A 638 34.88 -12.47 -0.26
CA ALA A 638 36.11 -13.16 0.11
C ALA A 638 35.88 -14.67 0.24
N ILE A 639 34.77 -15.11 0.84
CA ILE A 639 34.46 -16.54 0.90
C ILE A 639 34.23 -17.11 -0.50
N LEU A 640 33.44 -16.44 -1.35
CA LEU A 640 33.12 -16.93 -2.69
C LEU A 640 34.34 -16.97 -3.63
N ILE A 641 35.19 -15.95 -3.60
CA ILE A 641 36.27 -15.76 -4.57
C ILE A 641 37.58 -16.37 -4.06
N TRP A 642 37.88 -16.22 -2.78
CA TRP A 642 39.15 -16.63 -2.21
C TRP A 642 39.04 -18.02 -1.58
N HIS A 643 38.13 -18.20 -0.60
CA HIS A 643 38.00 -19.45 0.14
C HIS A 643 37.48 -20.61 -0.73
N LEU A 644 36.33 -20.46 -1.40
CA LEU A 644 35.77 -21.52 -2.25
C LEU A 644 36.69 -21.87 -3.42
N TYR A 645 37.45 -20.91 -3.95
CA TYR A 645 38.47 -21.24 -4.95
C TYR A 645 39.51 -22.20 -4.37
N THR A 646 40.11 -21.86 -3.23
CA THR A 646 41.24 -22.63 -2.69
C THR A 646 40.86 -24.05 -2.24
N VAL A 647 39.60 -24.26 -1.85
CA VAL A 647 39.14 -25.55 -1.33
C VAL A 647 38.29 -26.37 -2.30
N ILE A 648 37.70 -25.78 -3.34
CA ILE A 648 36.84 -26.46 -4.33
C ILE A 648 37.40 -26.34 -5.75
N PHE A 649 37.65 -25.10 -6.21
CA PHE A 649 37.93 -24.83 -7.62
C PHE A 649 39.42 -24.86 -8.01
N ASP A 650 40.33 -24.97 -7.05
CA ASP A 650 41.75 -25.16 -7.31
C ASP A 650 41.96 -26.52 -8.02
N PRO A 651 42.52 -26.54 -9.25
CA PRO A 651 42.76 -27.77 -10.00
C PRO A 651 43.58 -28.83 -9.24
N ASP A 652 44.38 -28.42 -8.25
CA ASP A 652 45.22 -29.32 -7.45
C ASP A 652 44.44 -30.10 -6.37
N VAL A 653 43.18 -29.74 -6.08
CA VAL A 653 42.32 -30.43 -5.10
C VAL A 653 40.89 -30.67 -5.61
N TYR A 654 40.62 -30.39 -6.87
CA TYR A 654 39.30 -30.57 -7.48
C TYR A 654 38.87 -32.05 -7.43
N PRO A 655 37.62 -32.39 -7.04
CA PRO A 655 36.47 -31.50 -6.86
C PRO A 655 36.38 -30.75 -5.52
N MET A 656 37.11 -31.15 -4.48
CA MET A 656 37.30 -30.39 -3.23
C MET A 656 38.34 -31.06 -2.30
N ASP A 657 39.00 -30.28 -1.44
CA ASP A 657 39.74 -30.82 -0.29
C ASP A 657 38.75 -31.47 0.69
N ARG A 658 38.99 -32.73 1.07
CA ARG A 658 38.11 -33.51 1.96
C ARG A 658 38.40 -33.30 3.45
N ALA A 659 39.39 -32.49 3.80
CA ALA A 659 39.82 -32.29 5.18
C ALA A 659 38.69 -31.78 6.11
N TRP A 660 37.79 -30.95 5.59
CA TRP A 660 36.65 -30.44 6.37
C TRP A 660 35.55 -31.51 6.60
N LEU A 661 35.44 -32.50 5.70
CA LEU A 661 34.47 -33.59 5.80
C LEU A 661 35.02 -34.79 6.60
N THR A 662 36.09 -35.40 6.12
CA THR A 662 36.64 -36.65 6.67
C THR A 662 37.76 -36.41 7.68
N GLY A 663 38.32 -35.19 7.72
CA GLY A 663 39.52 -34.88 8.49
C GLY A 663 40.83 -35.18 7.76
N LYS A 664 40.75 -35.76 6.55
CA LYS A 664 41.90 -36.24 5.78
C LYS A 664 42.09 -35.47 4.47
N THR A 665 43.32 -35.38 4.00
CA THR A 665 43.72 -34.75 2.73
C THR A 665 44.72 -35.62 1.97
N SER A 666 44.92 -35.37 0.68
CA SER A 666 45.88 -36.11 -0.15
C SER A 666 47.32 -35.91 0.33
N ALA A 667 48.03 -37.02 0.53
CA ALA A 667 49.43 -37.04 0.93
C ALA A 667 50.33 -36.44 -0.16
N ASP A 668 50.04 -36.70 -1.42
CA ASP A 668 50.82 -36.18 -2.56
C ASP A 668 50.66 -34.67 -2.70
N HIS A 669 49.45 -34.15 -2.47
CA HIS A 669 49.21 -32.71 -2.41
C HIS A 669 50.09 -32.05 -1.33
N LEU A 670 50.15 -32.63 -0.13
CA LEU A 670 51.00 -32.16 0.96
C LEU A 670 52.50 -32.28 0.62
N ARG A 671 52.93 -33.39 0.01
CA ARG A 671 54.33 -33.61 -0.36
C ARG A 671 54.86 -32.55 -1.34
N HIS A 672 54.02 -32.10 -2.27
CA HIS A 672 54.39 -31.07 -3.24
C HIS A 672 54.26 -29.64 -2.73
N THR A 673 53.19 -29.34 -1.98
CA THR A 673 52.91 -27.96 -1.55
C THR A 673 53.57 -27.59 -0.22
N ARG A 674 53.77 -28.59 0.65
CA ARG A 674 54.21 -28.43 2.04
C ARG A 674 55.19 -29.54 2.46
N PRO A 675 56.34 -29.69 1.76
CA PRO A 675 57.27 -30.81 1.97
C PRO A 675 57.81 -30.88 3.40
N GLU A 676 58.21 -29.75 3.98
CA GLU A 676 58.71 -29.68 5.36
C GLU A 676 57.67 -30.20 6.39
N TYR A 677 56.39 -29.89 6.17
CA TYR A 677 55.33 -30.34 7.05
C TYR A 677 55.00 -31.81 6.85
N TYR A 678 55.04 -32.30 5.60
CA TYR A 678 54.87 -33.71 5.27
C TYR A 678 55.95 -34.58 5.93
N ASP A 679 57.21 -34.16 5.85
CA ASP A 679 58.34 -34.85 6.49
C ASP A 679 58.20 -34.90 8.01
N GLU A 680 57.72 -33.81 8.62
CA GLU A 680 57.43 -33.76 10.06
C GLU A 680 56.32 -34.74 10.45
N LEU A 681 55.26 -34.88 9.65
CA LEU A 681 54.20 -35.85 9.88
C LEU A 681 54.70 -37.28 9.76
N GLN A 682 55.52 -37.59 8.75
CA GLN A 682 56.15 -38.90 8.62
C GLN A 682 57.05 -39.23 9.81
N ARG A 683 57.86 -38.27 10.26
CA ARG A 683 58.74 -38.43 11.43
C ARG A 683 57.93 -38.79 12.67
N ARG A 684 56.85 -38.06 12.94
CA ARG A 684 55.94 -38.33 14.06
C ARG A 684 55.25 -39.69 13.94
N ALA A 685 54.82 -40.08 12.74
CA ALA A 685 54.22 -41.39 12.50
C ALA A 685 55.22 -42.52 12.80
N ARG A 686 56.46 -42.40 12.34
CA ARG A 686 57.55 -43.35 12.63
C ARG A 686 57.87 -43.43 14.12
N GLU A 687 57.93 -42.29 14.82
CA GLU A 687 58.14 -42.24 16.27
C GLU A 687 56.99 -42.88 17.04
N THR A 688 55.74 -42.65 16.63
CA THR A 688 54.55 -43.23 17.25
C THR A 688 54.50 -44.74 17.03
N ALA A 689 54.77 -45.20 15.81
CA ALA A 689 54.87 -46.62 15.49
C ALA A 689 56.00 -47.30 16.29
N ARG A 690 57.16 -46.64 16.43
CA ARG A 690 58.28 -47.11 17.26
C ARG A 690 57.90 -47.20 18.74
N LYS A 691 57.19 -46.21 19.29
CA LYS A 691 56.68 -46.23 20.68
C LYS A 691 55.63 -47.32 20.89
N ALA A 692 54.73 -47.53 19.93
CA ALA A 692 53.74 -48.61 19.98
C ALA A 692 54.40 -49.99 19.91
N ALA A 693 55.39 -50.16 19.04
CA ALA A 693 56.19 -51.40 18.94
C ALA A 693 57.01 -51.67 20.21
N ALA A 694 57.56 -50.63 20.85
CA ALA A 694 58.27 -50.75 22.13
C ALA A 694 57.32 -51.13 23.28
N LYS A 695 56.09 -50.58 23.30
CA LYS A 695 55.05 -50.93 24.28
C LYS A 695 54.56 -52.38 24.09
N LYS A 696 54.54 -52.89 22.86
CA LYS A 696 54.17 -54.28 22.53
C LYS A 696 55.28 -55.30 22.83
N LYS A 697 56.53 -54.85 23.01
CA LYS A 697 57.71 -55.69 23.35
C LYS A 697 58.05 -55.72 24.85
N SER A 698 57.30 -55.05 25.71
CA SER A 698 57.48 -55.12 27.17
C SER A 698 56.67 -56.30 27.74
N PRO A 699 57.26 -57.25 28.50
CA PRO A 699 56.51 -58.34 29.13
C PRO A 699 55.54 -57.80 30.20
N PRO A 700 54.42 -58.48 30.51
CA PRO A 700 53.56 -58.06 31.61
C PRO A 700 54.36 -58.14 32.91
N ALA A 701 54.28 -57.09 33.72
CA ALA A 701 54.90 -57.06 35.05
C ALA A 701 54.32 -58.20 35.89
N THR A 702 55.18 -59.09 36.38
CA THR A 702 54.84 -60.09 37.40
C THR A 702 54.40 -59.35 38.66
N GLU A 703 53.16 -59.58 39.09
CA GLU A 703 52.64 -59.17 40.40
C GLU A 703 53.51 -59.79 41.51
N ASN A 704 54.17 -58.93 42.28
CA ASN A 704 54.76 -59.32 43.56
C ASN A 704 53.62 -59.50 44.57
N VAL A 705 53.31 -60.77 44.88
CA VAL A 705 52.48 -61.17 46.02
C VAL A 705 53.26 -60.89 47.31
N PRO A 706 52.73 -60.13 48.29
CA PRO A 706 53.40 -59.94 49.58
C PRO A 706 53.24 -61.18 50.48
N PRO A 707 54.19 -61.45 51.39
CA PRO A 707 54.16 -62.66 52.20
C PRO A 707 53.06 -62.58 53.27
N LYS A 708 52.32 -63.68 53.46
CA LYS A 708 51.34 -63.88 54.52
C LYS A 708 52.04 -63.89 55.89
N ASP A 709 51.56 -63.03 56.79
CA ASP A 709 51.86 -63.08 58.22
C ASP A 709 51.46 -64.41 58.84
N SER A 710 52.33 -64.90 59.73
CA SER A 710 52.10 -66.05 60.61
C SER A 710 51.57 -65.56 61.96
N PRO A 711 50.64 -66.27 62.62
CA PRO A 711 50.11 -65.83 63.90
C PRO A 711 51.04 -66.26 65.04
N LYS A 712 51.45 -65.30 65.88
CA LYS A 712 51.98 -65.58 67.22
C LYS A 712 50.84 -65.53 68.25
N ARG A 713 50.84 -66.56 69.11
CA ARG A 713 50.26 -66.62 70.48
C ARG A 713 50.51 -65.29 71.21
N GLU A 714 49.64 -64.75 72.05
CA GLU A 714 48.93 -65.28 73.23
C GLU A 714 47.65 -64.45 73.47
#